data_AF-A0A838REZ1-F1
#
_entry.id   AF-A0A838REZ1-F1
#
_cell.length_a   1.000
_cell.length_b   1.000
_cell.length_c   1.000
_cell.angle_alpha   90.00
_cell.angle_beta   90.00
_cell.angle_gamma   90.00
#
_symmetry.space_group_name_H-M   'P 1'
#
loop_
_entity.id
_entity.type
_entity.pdbx_description
1 polymer ?
#
loop_
_entity_poly.entity_id
_entity_poly.type
_entity_poly.pdbx_seq_one_letter_code
_entity_poly.pdbx_strand_id
1 'polypeptide(L)'
;MRFDLMDHFSPYHLKRARAWLEIEHFLGALPPHLLQQAIIVQHELATHYSDTGQFRDILSRPQDDPLLYWHFWLLDDLNVPEDERRTQLEDGVFSGMLYAFMATYLQERILDASSFIDNRFLFLANLLSQKSLACFTDLFPAESVFWRYHWGAWKGYAEQSLQLSLPRHLQETSVAEKAKASGYRLAIGAIPFMAIASALENEDLLIEFLFLMDSFKALFQTIGEIARIRRDLAQGRYTYPILRTMEAAGISPDGPVSPERLLGALILTGVGAKLCQACLEELDQCRVFATSFPLPTIKLYFEAVAERIEQLKGLLSLRGGGKASSMPGFFISAPDSLSQAIDMAERYLLSDLTFREGWEVQRQGLFDQPELIGQAFPSGLVIEILCQHGHALGEQVAGIFQRLQANRFRYYDVPIGLPDADDLGLLLRLHRYSEDKSAHSAMLETPLRWMEQSIGPSGEIPVWFVTDEPGAHNVLLWGGTCATVEMNLLLGLLEYDWERYQPLIERATIPLFERLLRTGLGATAHYTPLASLWILSEFLSTLAAKPASSPILEAITHLRDQISQGTLPRAYQATPQSAAFQLLSTLPLKIREFVEPKWLSAILKQQRYDGSWPGEPLYVCPNRGRATVWYSSNTVTTAFCYHALKRYAERRAS
;
A
#
# COMPACT_ATOMS: atom_id res chain seq x y z
N MET A 1 -20.33 2.34 25.87
CA MET A 1 -19.52 1.17 25.49
C MET A 1 -19.17 1.34 24.03
N ARG A 2 -17.90 1.52 23.66
CA ARG A 2 -17.49 1.34 22.27
C ARG A 2 -17.49 -0.17 22.03
N PHE A 3 -18.36 -0.65 21.17
CA PHE A 3 -18.28 -2.03 20.70
C PHE A 3 -17.03 -2.14 19.83
N ASP A 4 -16.06 -2.94 20.28
CA ASP A 4 -14.89 -3.21 19.47
C ASP A 4 -15.21 -4.37 18.52
N LEU A 5 -15.55 -4.05 17.27
CA LEU A 5 -15.79 -5.08 16.25
C LEU A 5 -14.59 -6.01 16.08
N MET A 6 -13.38 -5.57 16.45
CA MET A 6 -12.18 -6.39 16.40
C MET A 6 -12.30 -7.67 17.24
N ASP A 7 -12.98 -7.61 18.39
CA ASP A 7 -13.20 -8.78 19.24
C ASP A 7 -14.09 -9.82 18.55
N HIS A 8 -15.01 -9.39 17.68
CA HIS A 8 -15.87 -10.27 16.89
C HIS A 8 -15.18 -10.87 15.67
N PHE A 9 -14.14 -10.21 15.13
CA PHE A 9 -13.33 -10.79 14.05
C PHE A 9 -12.32 -11.82 14.58
N SER A 10 -11.95 -11.73 15.86
CA SER A 10 -10.92 -12.55 16.48
C SER A 10 -11.05 -14.07 16.25
N PRO A 11 -12.26 -14.68 16.39
CA PRO A 11 -12.43 -16.12 16.19
C PRO A 11 -12.10 -16.60 14.77
N TYR A 12 -12.22 -15.70 13.78
CA TYR A 12 -12.07 -16.04 12.37
C TYR A 12 -10.63 -15.97 11.88
N HIS A 13 -9.68 -15.41 12.64
CA HIS A 13 -8.28 -15.33 12.23
C HIS A 13 -7.66 -16.70 12.00
N LEU A 14 -7.98 -17.70 12.83
CA LEU A 14 -7.48 -19.07 12.66
C LEU A 14 -8.07 -19.72 11.40
N LYS A 15 -9.35 -19.50 11.12
CA LYS A 15 -10.02 -20.01 9.90
C LYS A 15 -9.40 -19.38 8.65
N ARG A 16 -9.16 -18.07 8.65
CA ARG A 16 -8.45 -17.37 7.57
C ARG A 16 -7.02 -17.87 7.38
N ALA A 17 -6.27 -18.04 8.47
CA ALA A 17 -4.88 -18.47 8.41
C ALA A 17 -4.71 -19.83 7.73
N ARG A 18 -5.68 -20.74 7.90
CA ARG A 18 -5.71 -22.05 7.23
C ARG A 18 -5.81 -21.89 5.70
N ALA A 19 -6.81 -21.16 5.21
CA ALA A 19 -6.99 -20.94 3.77
C ALA A 19 -5.85 -20.11 3.13
N TRP A 20 -5.21 -19.24 3.92
CA TRP A 20 -4.11 -18.40 3.43
C TRP A 20 -2.91 -19.19 2.92
N LEU A 21 -2.65 -20.38 3.46
CA LEU A 21 -1.55 -21.24 3.02
C LEU A 21 -1.68 -21.64 1.55
N GLU A 22 -2.89 -21.95 1.08
CA GLU A 22 -3.15 -22.28 -0.32
C GLU A 22 -2.93 -21.05 -1.22
N ILE A 23 -3.38 -19.88 -0.75
CA ILE A 23 -3.22 -18.61 -1.46
C ILE A 23 -1.75 -18.26 -1.64
N GLU A 24 -0.96 -18.33 -0.57
CA GLU A 24 0.48 -18.08 -0.61
C GLU A 24 1.20 -19.09 -1.50
N HIS A 25 0.82 -20.37 -1.44
CA HIS A 25 1.38 -21.40 -2.30
C HIS A 25 1.11 -21.11 -3.79
N PHE A 26 -0.15 -20.80 -4.15
CA PHE A 26 -0.52 -20.50 -5.53
C PHE A 26 0.22 -19.25 -6.05
N LEU A 27 0.22 -18.16 -5.29
CA LEU A 27 0.86 -16.91 -5.70
C LEU A 27 2.39 -17.07 -5.78
N GLY A 28 3.00 -17.81 -4.83
CA GLY A 28 4.44 -18.11 -4.82
C GLY A 28 4.88 -19.09 -5.92
N ALA A 29 3.95 -19.89 -6.47
CA ALA A 29 4.21 -20.80 -7.58
C ALA A 29 4.04 -20.16 -8.97
N LEU A 30 3.67 -18.88 -9.04
CA LEU A 30 3.52 -18.18 -10.31
C LEU A 30 4.87 -18.07 -11.06
N PRO A 31 4.85 -18.09 -12.41
CA PRO A 31 6.02 -17.75 -13.22
C PRO A 31 6.61 -16.40 -12.81
N PRO A 32 7.95 -16.19 -12.88
CA PRO A 32 8.61 -15.01 -12.30
C PRO A 32 7.99 -13.65 -12.68
N HIS A 33 7.59 -13.47 -13.94
CA HIS A 33 6.96 -12.22 -14.40
C HIS A 33 5.56 -11.99 -13.79
N LEU A 34 4.78 -13.05 -13.55
CA LEU A 34 3.48 -12.96 -12.90
C LEU A 34 3.60 -12.87 -11.38
N LEU A 35 4.61 -13.53 -10.80
CA LEU A 35 4.93 -13.39 -9.38
C LEU A 35 5.25 -11.93 -9.06
N GLN A 36 6.08 -11.26 -9.88
CA GLN A 36 6.36 -9.83 -9.71
C GLN A 36 5.09 -8.98 -9.76
N GLN A 37 4.21 -9.24 -10.74
CA GLN A 37 2.91 -8.55 -10.82
C GLN A 37 2.03 -8.85 -9.60
N ALA A 38 1.99 -10.09 -9.13
CA ALA A 38 1.21 -10.48 -7.96
C ALA A 38 1.71 -9.79 -6.70
N ILE A 39 3.03 -9.69 -6.50
CA ILE A 39 3.65 -8.95 -5.38
C ILE A 39 3.21 -7.48 -5.42
N ILE A 40 3.27 -6.84 -6.59
CA ILE A 40 2.81 -5.46 -6.78
C ILE A 40 1.32 -5.31 -6.38
N VAL A 41 0.48 -6.25 -6.80
CA VAL A 41 -0.96 -6.26 -6.46
C VAL A 41 -1.19 -6.49 -4.97
N GLN A 42 -0.43 -7.41 -4.35
CA GLN A 42 -0.49 -7.64 -2.90
C GLN A 42 -0.14 -6.36 -2.12
N HIS A 43 0.87 -5.62 -2.56
CA HIS A 43 1.26 -4.35 -1.95
C HIS A 43 0.20 -3.27 -2.11
N GLU A 44 -0.40 -3.15 -3.30
CA GLU A 44 -1.52 -2.24 -3.53
C GLU A 44 -2.70 -2.55 -2.61
N LEU A 45 -3.11 -3.82 -2.58
CA LEU A 45 -4.23 -4.26 -1.77
C LEU A 45 -3.95 -4.06 -0.28
N ALA A 46 -2.75 -4.38 0.19
CA ALA A 46 -2.36 -4.14 1.57
C ALA A 46 -2.39 -2.63 1.92
N THR A 47 -1.89 -1.78 1.03
CA THR A 47 -1.93 -0.31 1.22
C THR A 47 -3.36 0.21 1.29
N HIS A 48 -4.26 -0.33 0.48
CA HIS A 48 -5.63 0.18 0.35
C HIS A 48 -6.59 -0.41 1.38
N TYR A 49 -6.39 -1.66 1.80
CA TYR A 49 -7.37 -2.45 2.56
C TYR A 49 -6.82 -3.08 3.85
N SER A 50 -5.57 -2.82 4.25
CA SER A 50 -4.99 -3.35 5.49
C SER A 50 -4.44 -2.24 6.39
N ASP A 51 -4.82 -2.23 7.67
CA ASP A 51 -4.28 -1.28 8.67
C ASP A 51 -2.83 -1.60 9.04
N THR A 52 -2.39 -2.86 8.88
CA THR A 52 -1.04 -3.31 9.21
C THR A 52 -0.07 -3.20 8.03
N GLY A 53 -0.58 -2.85 6.84
CA GLY A 53 0.18 -2.92 5.59
C GLY A 53 0.51 -4.36 5.16
N GLN A 54 -0.07 -5.37 5.80
CA GLN A 54 0.10 -6.77 5.44
C GLN A 54 -1.04 -7.25 4.56
N PHE A 55 -0.70 -7.96 3.48
CA PHE A 55 -1.69 -8.49 2.54
C PHE A 55 -2.66 -9.49 3.21
N ARG A 56 -2.22 -10.22 4.23
CA ARG A 56 -3.08 -11.16 4.97
C ARG A 56 -4.23 -10.52 5.74
N ASP A 57 -4.10 -9.23 6.05
CA ASP A 57 -5.08 -8.50 6.86
C ASP A 57 -6.01 -7.63 6.00
N ILE A 58 -5.99 -7.77 4.66
CA ILE A 58 -6.90 -7.01 3.81
C ILE A 58 -8.36 -7.31 4.15
N LEU A 59 -9.20 -6.28 4.02
CA LEU A 59 -10.65 -6.34 4.27
C LEU A 59 -11.02 -6.78 5.70
N SER A 60 -10.09 -6.63 6.65
CA SER A 60 -10.36 -6.86 8.08
C SER A 60 -10.82 -5.59 8.78
N ARG A 61 -10.76 -4.44 8.09
CA ARG A 61 -11.15 -3.17 8.68
C ARG A 61 -12.67 -3.14 8.78
N PRO A 62 -13.23 -2.66 9.89
CA PRO A 62 -14.69 -2.63 10.04
C PRO A 62 -15.42 -1.74 9.03
N GLN A 63 -14.72 -0.88 8.27
CA GLN A 63 -15.30 -0.01 7.22
C GLN A 63 -15.27 -0.65 5.83
N ASP A 64 -14.52 -1.73 5.67
CA ASP A 64 -14.47 -2.46 4.41
C ASP A 64 -15.71 -3.35 4.31
N ASP A 65 -16.12 -3.67 3.08
CA ASP A 65 -17.07 -4.76 2.84
C ASP A 65 -16.44 -6.04 3.38
N PRO A 66 -17.08 -6.77 4.31
CA PRO A 66 -16.52 -7.94 4.96
C PRO A 66 -16.66 -9.16 4.04
N LEU A 67 -16.28 -8.98 2.78
CA LEU A 67 -16.35 -9.91 1.67
C LEU A 67 -15.74 -11.27 2.03
N LEU A 68 -14.62 -11.23 2.75
CA LEU A 68 -13.86 -12.40 3.19
C LEU A 68 -14.37 -13.02 4.51
N TYR A 69 -15.45 -12.48 5.07
CA TYR A 69 -16.04 -12.92 6.34
C TYR A 69 -17.49 -13.39 6.22
N TRP A 70 -18.22 -12.95 5.20
CA TRP A 70 -19.65 -13.26 5.03
C TRP A 70 -19.96 -14.75 5.19
N HIS A 71 -19.20 -15.63 4.55
CA HIS A 71 -19.45 -17.06 4.60
C HIS A 71 -19.22 -17.65 6.00
N PHE A 72 -18.22 -17.19 6.75
CA PHE A 72 -18.02 -17.64 8.13
C PHE A 72 -19.19 -17.24 9.02
N TRP A 73 -19.62 -15.97 8.92
CA TRP A 73 -20.73 -15.44 9.71
C TRP A 73 -22.04 -16.13 9.39
N LEU A 74 -22.34 -16.33 8.10
CA LEU A 74 -23.54 -17.03 7.67
C LEU A 74 -23.58 -18.47 8.19
N LEU A 75 -22.45 -19.19 8.13
CA LEU A 75 -22.40 -20.57 8.63
C LEU A 75 -22.61 -20.65 10.14
N ASP A 76 -22.04 -19.72 10.91
CA ASP A 76 -22.28 -19.64 12.36
C ASP A 76 -23.72 -19.24 12.69
N ASP A 77 -24.22 -18.18 12.07
CA ASP A 77 -25.56 -17.64 12.28
C ASP A 77 -26.65 -18.67 11.93
N LEU A 78 -26.45 -19.44 10.86
CA LEU A 78 -27.35 -20.52 10.43
C LEU A 78 -27.12 -21.83 11.20
N ASN A 79 -26.24 -21.85 12.20
CA ASN A 79 -25.91 -23.01 13.04
C ASN A 79 -25.47 -24.24 12.23
N VAL A 80 -24.71 -24.03 11.15
CA VAL A 80 -24.17 -25.14 10.36
C VAL A 80 -23.11 -25.88 11.19
N PRO A 81 -23.22 -27.21 11.39
CA PRO A 81 -22.27 -27.95 12.21
C PRO A 81 -20.82 -27.80 11.75
N GLU A 82 -19.88 -27.71 12.71
CA GLU A 82 -18.44 -27.74 12.42
C GLU A 82 -17.99 -29.17 12.07
N ASP A 83 -18.11 -29.51 10.79
CA ASP A 83 -17.62 -30.75 10.20
C ASP A 83 -16.64 -30.48 9.04
N GLU A 84 -16.18 -31.56 8.40
CA GLU A 84 -15.24 -31.49 7.27
C GLU A 84 -15.86 -30.77 6.06
N ARG A 85 -17.16 -30.97 5.80
CA ARG A 85 -17.86 -30.31 4.68
C ARG A 85 -17.93 -28.80 4.91
N ARG A 86 -18.26 -28.37 6.13
CA ARG A 86 -18.24 -26.95 6.50
C ARG A 86 -16.84 -26.36 6.35
N THR A 87 -15.81 -27.08 6.79
CA THR A 87 -14.40 -26.65 6.66
C THR A 87 -13.99 -26.46 5.19
N GLN A 88 -14.34 -27.42 4.33
CA GLN A 88 -14.09 -27.32 2.88
C GLN A 88 -14.83 -26.13 2.26
N LEU A 89 -16.09 -25.91 2.63
CA LEU A 89 -16.88 -24.77 2.17
C LEU A 89 -16.30 -23.43 2.63
N GLU A 90 -15.91 -23.34 3.90
CA GLU A 90 -15.23 -22.18 4.47
C GLU A 90 -13.96 -21.82 3.67
N ASP A 91 -13.05 -22.77 3.51
CA ASP A 91 -11.77 -22.54 2.82
C ASP A 91 -11.95 -22.24 1.33
N GLY A 92 -12.81 -23.01 0.65
CA GLY A 92 -13.05 -22.86 -0.78
C GLY A 92 -13.75 -21.55 -1.14
N VAL A 93 -14.76 -21.13 -0.35
CA VAL A 93 -15.42 -19.83 -0.56
C VAL A 93 -14.46 -18.69 -0.24
N PHE A 94 -13.69 -18.80 0.84
CA PHE A 94 -12.70 -17.79 1.20
C PHE A 94 -11.67 -17.58 0.08
N SER A 95 -11.02 -18.66 -0.39
CA SER A 95 -10.03 -18.62 -1.47
C SER A 95 -10.65 -18.11 -2.77
N GLY A 96 -11.81 -18.66 -3.15
CA GLY A 96 -12.53 -18.25 -4.36
C GLY A 96 -12.87 -16.76 -4.36
N MET A 97 -13.30 -16.23 -3.22
CA MET A 97 -13.64 -14.82 -3.05
C MET A 97 -12.42 -13.91 -3.06
N LEU A 98 -11.32 -14.30 -2.43
CA LEU A 98 -10.09 -13.52 -2.47
C LEU A 98 -9.60 -13.39 -3.92
N TYR A 99 -9.57 -14.48 -4.68
CA TYR A 99 -9.14 -14.44 -6.07
C TYR A 99 -10.09 -13.61 -6.95
N ALA A 100 -11.41 -13.71 -6.75
CA ALA A 100 -12.39 -12.86 -7.42
C ALA A 100 -12.16 -11.37 -7.11
N PHE A 101 -11.92 -11.04 -5.84
CA PHE A 101 -11.62 -9.68 -5.40
C PHE A 101 -10.32 -9.15 -6.02
N MET A 102 -9.24 -9.94 -6.02
CA MET A 102 -7.98 -9.53 -6.65
C MET A 102 -8.14 -9.33 -8.17
N ALA A 103 -8.87 -10.21 -8.85
CA ALA A 103 -9.12 -10.11 -10.29
C ALA A 103 -9.93 -8.86 -10.65
N THR A 104 -11.00 -8.59 -9.91
CA THR A 104 -11.82 -7.39 -10.12
C THR A 104 -11.06 -6.12 -9.75
N TYR A 105 -10.32 -6.10 -8.63
CA TYR A 105 -9.42 -5.00 -8.30
C TYR A 105 -8.45 -4.69 -9.44
N LEU A 106 -7.78 -5.72 -9.98
CA LEU A 106 -6.88 -5.56 -11.13
C LEU A 106 -7.60 -4.95 -12.34
N GLN A 107 -8.76 -5.48 -12.73
CA GLN A 107 -9.51 -4.97 -13.88
C GLN A 107 -9.93 -3.51 -13.70
N GLU A 108 -10.41 -3.13 -12.51
CA GLU A 108 -10.74 -1.74 -12.21
C GLU A 108 -9.52 -0.82 -12.28
N ARG A 109 -8.36 -1.31 -11.81
CA ARG A 109 -7.11 -0.55 -11.82
C ARG A 109 -6.52 -0.46 -13.23
N ILE A 110 -6.68 -1.46 -14.09
CA ILE A 110 -6.30 -1.42 -15.51
C ILE A 110 -7.08 -0.34 -16.26
N LEU A 111 -8.36 -0.16 -15.93
CA LEU A 111 -9.22 0.87 -16.51
C LEU A 111 -8.99 2.26 -15.89
N ASP A 112 -8.17 2.37 -14.86
CA ASP A 112 -7.84 3.63 -14.21
C ASP A 112 -6.56 4.22 -14.80
N ALA A 113 -6.68 5.27 -15.59
CA ALA A 113 -5.54 5.95 -16.21
C ALA A 113 -4.52 6.52 -15.20
N SER A 114 -4.90 6.68 -13.93
CA SER A 114 -3.97 7.11 -12.86
C SER A 114 -3.35 5.94 -12.08
N SER A 115 -3.78 4.72 -12.37
CA SER A 115 -3.20 3.51 -11.81
C SER A 115 -1.93 3.14 -12.57
N PHE A 116 -0.98 2.57 -11.85
CA PHE A 116 0.21 1.95 -12.46
C PHE A 116 -0.02 0.51 -12.92
N ILE A 117 -1.14 -0.09 -12.52
CA ILE A 117 -1.59 -1.38 -13.04
C ILE A 117 -2.19 -1.12 -14.42
N ASP A 118 -1.53 -1.62 -15.45
CA ASP A 118 -1.91 -1.44 -16.86
C ASP A 118 -2.24 -2.77 -17.54
N ASN A 119 -2.45 -2.76 -18.86
CA ASN A 119 -2.81 -3.94 -19.66
C ASN A 119 -1.84 -5.13 -19.51
N ARG A 120 -0.60 -4.94 -19.03
CA ARG A 120 0.33 -6.05 -18.77
C ARG A 120 -0.16 -6.96 -17.64
N PHE A 121 -1.04 -6.48 -16.76
CA PHE A 121 -1.64 -7.25 -15.67
C PHE A 121 -2.90 -8.03 -16.08
N LEU A 122 -3.39 -7.89 -17.33
CA LEU A 122 -4.58 -8.60 -17.80
C LEU A 122 -4.45 -10.12 -17.69
N PHE A 123 -3.26 -10.66 -17.96
CA PHE A 123 -3.04 -12.10 -17.83
C PHE A 123 -3.17 -12.56 -16.38
N LEU A 124 -2.58 -11.82 -15.43
CA LEU A 124 -2.73 -12.12 -14.01
C LEU A 124 -4.19 -12.01 -13.55
N ALA A 125 -4.92 -10.98 -13.99
CA ALA A 125 -6.33 -10.81 -13.66
C ALA A 125 -7.18 -12.00 -14.16
N ASN A 126 -6.95 -12.46 -15.39
CA ASN A 126 -7.62 -13.63 -15.95
C ASN A 126 -7.25 -14.91 -15.20
N LEU A 127 -5.97 -15.09 -14.86
CA LEU A 127 -5.50 -16.25 -14.10
C LEU A 127 -6.15 -16.31 -12.71
N LEU A 128 -6.24 -15.17 -12.01
CA LEU A 128 -6.93 -15.07 -10.72
C LEU A 128 -8.43 -15.36 -10.85
N SER A 129 -9.10 -14.86 -11.91
CA SER A 129 -10.50 -15.20 -12.18
C SER A 129 -10.70 -16.70 -12.44
N GLN A 130 -9.80 -17.34 -13.19
CA GLN A 130 -9.83 -18.79 -13.41
C GLN A 130 -9.59 -19.59 -12.12
N LYS A 131 -8.64 -19.16 -11.28
CA LYS A 131 -8.39 -19.81 -9.99
C LYS A 131 -9.58 -19.64 -9.04
N SER A 132 -10.25 -18.48 -9.04
CA SER A 132 -11.52 -18.26 -8.34
C SER A 132 -12.59 -19.26 -8.79
N LEU A 133 -12.77 -19.41 -10.11
CA LEU A 133 -13.71 -20.35 -10.71
C LEU A 133 -13.39 -21.81 -10.31
N ALA A 134 -12.11 -22.17 -10.29
CA ALA A 134 -11.66 -23.51 -9.87
C ALA A 134 -12.05 -23.81 -8.42
N CYS A 135 -11.81 -22.88 -7.48
CA CYS A 135 -12.22 -23.03 -6.09
C CYS A 135 -13.73 -23.29 -5.95
N PHE A 136 -14.57 -22.61 -6.74
CA PHE A 136 -16.01 -22.84 -6.72
C PHE A 136 -16.44 -24.12 -7.45
N THR A 137 -15.68 -24.58 -8.45
CA THR A 137 -15.93 -25.86 -9.15
C THR A 137 -15.67 -27.06 -8.25
N ASP A 138 -14.72 -26.95 -7.33
CA ASP A 138 -14.46 -27.98 -6.33
C ASP A 138 -15.60 -28.09 -5.30
N LEU A 139 -16.36 -27.01 -5.10
CA LEU A 139 -17.46 -26.94 -4.13
C LEU A 139 -18.84 -27.27 -4.72
N PHE A 140 -19.08 -26.88 -5.97
CA PHE A 140 -20.41 -26.93 -6.57
C PHE A 140 -20.39 -27.68 -7.91
N PRO A 141 -21.25 -28.71 -8.07
CA PRO A 141 -21.35 -29.42 -9.35
C PRO A 141 -21.92 -28.50 -10.44
N ALA A 142 -21.72 -28.85 -11.71
CA ALA A 142 -22.04 -28.00 -12.85
C ALA A 142 -23.54 -27.65 -12.96
N GLU A 143 -24.41 -28.52 -12.47
CA GLU A 143 -25.87 -28.36 -12.42
C GLU A 143 -26.37 -27.54 -11.23
N SER A 144 -25.49 -27.15 -10.30
CA SER A 144 -25.87 -26.36 -9.13
C SER A 144 -26.48 -25.01 -9.52
N VAL A 145 -27.54 -24.62 -8.80
CA VAL A 145 -28.17 -23.31 -8.97
C VAL A 145 -27.20 -22.15 -8.69
N PHE A 146 -26.14 -22.40 -7.89
CA PHE A 146 -25.06 -21.47 -7.63
C PHE A 146 -24.55 -20.79 -8.91
N TRP A 147 -24.31 -21.60 -9.95
CA TRP A 147 -23.66 -21.11 -11.15
C TRP A 147 -24.50 -20.08 -11.90
N ARG A 148 -25.83 -20.28 -11.97
CA ARG A 148 -26.77 -19.33 -12.58
C ARG A 148 -26.59 -17.92 -12.00
N TYR A 149 -26.48 -17.83 -10.67
CA TYR A 149 -26.33 -16.56 -9.97
C TYR A 149 -24.89 -16.03 -9.99
N HIS A 150 -23.89 -16.91 -9.88
CA HIS A 150 -22.48 -16.56 -9.99
C HIS A 150 -22.18 -15.90 -11.35
N TRP A 151 -22.64 -16.48 -12.47
CA TRP A 151 -22.47 -15.86 -13.79
C TRP A 151 -23.24 -14.54 -13.91
N GLY A 152 -24.43 -14.44 -13.29
CA GLY A 152 -25.17 -13.19 -13.20
C GLY A 152 -24.39 -12.08 -12.49
N ALA A 153 -23.72 -12.41 -11.38
CA ALA A 153 -22.88 -11.47 -10.63
C ALA A 153 -21.69 -10.96 -11.46
N TRP A 154 -20.95 -11.87 -12.11
CA TRP A 154 -19.83 -11.50 -12.98
C TRP A 154 -20.27 -10.70 -14.20
N LYS A 155 -21.40 -11.07 -14.82
CA LYS A 155 -21.98 -10.32 -15.93
C LYS A 155 -22.34 -8.90 -15.50
N GLY A 156 -23.03 -8.75 -14.36
CA GLY A 156 -23.39 -7.44 -13.80
C GLY A 156 -22.16 -6.58 -13.52
N TYR A 157 -21.12 -7.17 -12.92
CA TYR A 157 -19.85 -6.49 -12.69
C TYR A 157 -19.17 -6.04 -14.00
N ALA A 158 -19.10 -6.93 -15.01
CA ALA A 158 -18.45 -6.64 -16.29
C ALA A 158 -19.19 -5.56 -17.09
N GLU A 159 -20.53 -5.62 -17.15
CA GLU A 159 -21.36 -4.62 -17.81
C GLU A 159 -21.13 -3.23 -17.21
N GLN A 160 -21.01 -3.13 -15.88
CA GLN A 160 -20.74 -1.85 -15.24
C GLN A 160 -19.32 -1.34 -15.41
N SER A 161 -18.34 -2.25 -15.30
CA SER A 161 -16.93 -1.88 -15.51
C SER A 161 -16.76 -1.29 -16.91
N LEU A 162 -17.44 -1.86 -17.90
CA LEU A 162 -17.49 -1.32 -19.25
C LEU A 162 -18.18 0.05 -19.30
N GLN A 163 -19.36 0.21 -18.71
CA GLN A 163 -20.06 1.51 -18.69
C GLN A 163 -19.23 2.63 -18.08
N LEU A 164 -18.49 2.35 -17.01
CA LEU A 164 -17.63 3.33 -16.33
C LEU A 164 -16.36 3.66 -17.12
N SER A 165 -15.92 2.77 -18.02
CA SER A 165 -14.79 3.02 -18.91
C SER A 165 -15.15 3.89 -20.13
N LEU A 166 -16.44 4.06 -20.44
CA LEU A 166 -16.87 4.84 -21.59
C LEU A 166 -16.62 6.35 -21.37
N PRO A 167 -16.12 7.07 -22.41
CA PRO A 167 -16.00 8.51 -22.40
C PRO A 167 -17.30 9.21 -21.97
N ARG A 168 -17.16 10.29 -21.21
CA ARG A 168 -18.26 11.02 -20.58
C ARG A 168 -19.41 11.40 -21.52
N HIS A 169 -19.11 11.78 -22.76
CA HIS A 169 -20.12 12.19 -23.75
C HIS A 169 -20.96 11.01 -24.26
N LEU A 170 -20.56 9.77 -23.98
CA LEU A 170 -21.30 8.54 -24.33
C LEU A 170 -22.11 7.99 -23.14
N GLN A 171 -22.00 8.59 -21.96
CA GLN A 171 -22.75 8.19 -20.77
C GLN A 171 -24.08 8.97 -20.69
N GLU A 172 -25.08 8.59 -21.48
CA GLU A 172 -26.41 9.23 -21.54
C GLU A 172 -27.35 8.85 -20.37
N THR A 173 -26.85 8.18 -19.33
CA THR A 173 -27.68 7.73 -18.21
C THR A 173 -27.99 8.84 -17.21
N SER A 174 -29.22 8.83 -16.71
CA SER A 174 -29.66 9.75 -15.66
C SER A 174 -28.87 9.54 -14.35
N VAL A 175 -28.84 10.55 -13.47
CA VAL A 175 -28.14 10.46 -12.18
C VAL A 175 -28.66 9.31 -11.31
N ALA A 176 -29.96 9.00 -11.41
CA ALA A 176 -30.59 7.89 -10.68
C ALA A 176 -30.15 6.51 -11.22
N GLU A 177 -30.04 6.37 -12.54
CA GLU A 177 -29.54 5.14 -13.16
C GLU A 177 -28.05 4.92 -12.86
N LYS A 178 -27.25 5.99 -12.78
CA LYS A 178 -25.84 5.92 -12.35
C LYS A 178 -25.70 5.44 -10.91
N ALA A 179 -26.59 5.84 -10.00
CA ALA A 179 -26.60 5.34 -8.61
C ALA A 179 -26.83 3.82 -8.55
N LYS A 180 -27.82 3.35 -9.31
CA LYS A 180 -28.15 1.93 -9.40
C LYS A 180 -27.03 1.14 -10.09
N ALA A 181 -26.45 1.71 -11.15
CA ALA A 181 -25.32 1.17 -11.88
C ALA A 181 -24.08 1.00 -10.99
N SER A 182 -23.76 1.98 -10.16
CA SER A 182 -22.61 1.92 -9.24
C SER A 182 -22.67 0.74 -8.27
N GLY A 183 -23.87 0.35 -7.77
CA GLY A 183 -24.04 -0.77 -6.84
C GLY A 183 -23.63 -2.13 -7.43
N TYR A 184 -23.73 -2.30 -8.75
CA TYR A 184 -23.33 -3.54 -9.42
C TYR A 184 -21.80 -3.73 -9.52
N ARG A 185 -20.96 -2.73 -9.19
CA ARG A 185 -19.51 -2.96 -9.01
C ARG A 185 -19.22 -3.91 -7.85
N LEU A 186 -20.10 -3.92 -6.85
CA LEU A 186 -20.06 -4.83 -5.71
C LEU A 186 -20.90 -6.09 -5.97
N ALA A 187 -21.28 -6.39 -7.23
CA ALA A 187 -22.09 -7.56 -7.55
C ALA A 187 -21.44 -8.88 -7.08
N ILE A 188 -20.11 -8.98 -7.18
CA ILE A 188 -19.34 -10.13 -6.67
C ILE A 188 -19.51 -10.32 -5.16
N GLY A 189 -19.88 -9.27 -4.43
CA GLY A 189 -20.14 -9.30 -2.99
C GLY A 189 -21.26 -10.25 -2.57
N ALA A 190 -22.14 -10.64 -3.49
CA ALA A 190 -23.21 -11.60 -3.21
C ALA A 190 -22.78 -13.08 -3.38
N ILE A 191 -21.61 -13.36 -3.97
CA ILE A 191 -21.15 -14.74 -4.19
C ILE A 191 -21.04 -15.56 -2.89
N PRO A 192 -20.56 -15.04 -1.74
CA PRO A 192 -20.55 -15.80 -0.49
C PRO A 192 -21.96 -16.26 -0.09
N PHE A 193 -22.96 -15.39 -0.21
CA PHE A 193 -24.34 -15.70 0.10
C PHE A 193 -24.91 -16.75 -0.86
N MET A 194 -24.61 -16.62 -2.16
CA MET A 194 -24.98 -17.60 -3.18
C MET A 194 -24.38 -18.97 -2.85
N ALA A 195 -23.11 -19.02 -2.48
CA ALA A 195 -22.39 -20.23 -2.12
C ALA A 195 -23.02 -20.91 -0.90
N ILE A 196 -23.26 -20.16 0.19
CA ILE A 196 -23.85 -20.73 1.40
C ILE A 196 -25.28 -21.24 1.16
N ALA A 197 -26.16 -20.44 0.54
CA ALA A 197 -27.53 -20.89 0.29
C ALA A 197 -27.59 -22.11 -0.66
N SER A 198 -26.69 -22.17 -1.65
CA SER A 198 -26.60 -23.33 -2.56
C SER A 198 -26.05 -24.57 -1.86
N ALA A 199 -25.06 -24.41 -0.98
CA ALA A 199 -24.48 -25.51 -0.21
C ALA A 199 -25.47 -26.12 0.79
N LEU A 200 -26.44 -25.32 1.25
CA LEU A 200 -27.56 -25.72 2.10
C LEU A 200 -28.80 -26.16 1.31
N GLU A 201 -28.73 -26.16 -0.03
CA GLU A 201 -29.82 -26.54 -0.93
C GLU A 201 -31.14 -25.78 -0.66
N ASN A 202 -31.02 -24.49 -0.31
CA ASN A 202 -32.16 -23.65 0.08
C ASN A 202 -32.34 -22.47 -0.90
N GLU A 203 -33.17 -22.66 -1.93
CA GLU A 203 -33.42 -21.65 -2.97
C GLU A 203 -34.21 -20.43 -2.44
N ASP A 204 -35.10 -20.62 -1.46
CA ASP A 204 -35.83 -19.51 -0.84
C ASP A 204 -34.85 -18.58 -0.10
N LEU A 205 -33.94 -19.15 0.68
CA LEU A 205 -32.88 -18.40 1.36
C LEU A 205 -31.98 -17.67 0.36
N LEU A 206 -31.70 -18.27 -0.79
CA LEU A 206 -30.91 -17.65 -1.86
C LEU A 206 -31.58 -16.39 -2.38
N ILE A 207 -32.88 -16.44 -2.71
CA ILE A 207 -33.62 -15.28 -3.21
C ILE A 207 -33.60 -14.14 -2.18
N GLU A 208 -33.83 -14.49 -0.92
CA GLU A 208 -33.86 -13.58 0.22
C GLU A 208 -32.47 -12.93 0.44
N PHE A 209 -31.40 -13.70 0.36
CA PHE A 209 -30.04 -13.17 0.41
C PHE A 209 -29.69 -12.25 -0.75
N LEU A 210 -30.16 -12.54 -1.97
CA LEU A 210 -29.93 -11.65 -3.11
C LEU A 210 -30.61 -10.30 -2.91
N PHE A 211 -31.83 -10.31 -2.37
CA PHE A 211 -32.54 -9.08 -2.03
C PHE A 211 -31.79 -8.26 -0.97
N LEU A 212 -31.35 -8.90 0.11
CA LEU A 212 -30.51 -8.27 1.14
C LEU A 212 -29.26 -7.62 0.52
N MET A 213 -28.57 -8.37 -0.33
CA MET A 213 -27.30 -7.92 -0.89
C MET A 213 -27.44 -6.77 -1.88
N ASP A 214 -28.56 -6.64 -2.57
CA ASP A 214 -28.78 -5.50 -3.46
C ASP A 214 -28.91 -4.17 -2.69
N SER A 215 -29.66 -4.16 -1.57
CA SER A 215 -29.72 -3.00 -0.65
C SER A 215 -28.36 -2.71 -0.02
N PHE A 216 -27.65 -3.75 0.43
CA PHE A 216 -26.38 -3.60 1.11
C PHE A 216 -25.26 -3.06 0.19
N LYS A 217 -25.17 -3.54 -1.05
CA LYS A 217 -24.19 -3.05 -2.04
C LYS A 217 -24.38 -1.57 -2.34
N ALA A 218 -25.63 -1.13 -2.53
CA ALA A 218 -25.93 0.28 -2.83
C ALA A 218 -25.46 1.21 -1.70
N LEU A 219 -25.64 0.78 -0.45
CA LEU A 219 -25.16 1.48 0.74
C LEU A 219 -23.64 1.57 0.80
N PHE A 220 -22.92 0.44 0.69
CA PHE A 220 -21.46 0.43 0.79
C PHE A 220 -20.79 1.21 -0.33
N GLN A 221 -21.34 1.10 -1.54
CA GLN A 221 -20.89 1.88 -2.68
C GLN A 221 -21.07 3.39 -2.41
N THR A 222 -22.23 3.82 -1.92
CA THR A 222 -22.50 5.24 -1.65
C THR A 222 -21.55 5.80 -0.59
N ILE A 223 -21.34 5.10 0.52
CA ILE A 223 -20.44 5.52 1.59
C ILE A 223 -18.99 5.56 1.08
N GLY A 224 -18.57 4.53 0.35
CA GLY A 224 -17.25 4.46 -0.25
C GLY A 224 -17.02 5.57 -1.27
N GLU A 225 -18.01 5.92 -2.09
CA GLU A 225 -17.94 7.05 -3.02
C GLU A 225 -17.88 8.40 -2.30
N ILE A 226 -18.63 8.60 -1.21
CA ILE A 226 -18.54 9.82 -0.37
C ILE A 226 -17.11 9.99 0.17
N ALA A 227 -16.53 8.92 0.72
CA ALA A 227 -15.17 8.96 1.26
C ALA A 227 -14.10 9.24 0.19
N ARG A 228 -14.40 8.98 -1.09
CA ARG A 228 -13.47 9.06 -2.23
C ARG A 228 -13.71 10.26 -3.14
N ILE A 229 -14.66 11.15 -2.83
CA ILE A 229 -15.02 12.33 -3.65
C ILE A 229 -13.79 13.10 -4.14
N ARG A 230 -12.83 13.39 -3.25
CA ARG A 230 -11.65 14.20 -3.60
C ARG A 230 -10.79 13.52 -4.66
N ARG A 231 -10.58 12.22 -4.53
CA ARG A 231 -9.82 11.41 -5.48
C ARG A 231 -10.57 11.27 -6.80
N ASP A 232 -11.84 10.90 -6.73
CA ASP A 232 -12.65 10.64 -7.92
C ASP A 232 -12.75 11.93 -8.77
N LEU A 233 -12.94 13.09 -8.14
CA LEU A 233 -12.86 14.39 -8.82
C LEU A 233 -11.50 14.68 -9.45
N ALA A 234 -10.40 14.43 -8.75
CA ALA A 234 -9.05 14.64 -9.29
C ALA A 234 -8.79 13.77 -10.52
N GLN A 235 -9.47 12.62 -10.62
CA GLN A 235 -9.43 11.72 -11.77
C GLN A 235 -10.48 12.04 -12.85
N GLY A 236 -11.29 13.10 -12.68
CA GLY A 236 -12.39 13.44 -13.58
C GLY A 236 -13.55 12.43 -13.55
N ARG A 237 -13.65 11.61 -12.51
CA ARG A 237 -14.73 10.63 -12.29
C ARG A 237 -15.85 11.26 -11.48
N TYR A 238 -17.06 11.29 -12.03
CA TYR A 238 -18.24 11.81 -11.34
C TYR A 238 -19.14 10.66 -10.87
N THR A 239 -18.90 10.24 -9.63
CA THR A 239 -19.71 9.25 -8.92
C THR A 239 -21.06 9.83 -8.51
N TYR A 240 -21.95 8.98 -7.99
CA TYR A 240 -23.30 9.39 -7.64
C TYR A 240 -23.34 10.55 -6.61
N PRO A 241 -22.59 10.51 -5.50
CA PRO A 241 -22.51 11.63 -4.56
C PRO A 241 -22.04 12.94 -5.21
N ILE A 242 -21.10 12.85 -6.16
CA ILE A 242 -20.58 14.02 -6.87
C ILE A 242 -21.68 14.64 -7.72
N LEU A 243 -22.31 13.86 -8.60
CA LEU A 243 -23.35 14.35 -9.50
C LEU A 243 -24.54 14.95 -8.75
N ARG A 244 -24.98 14.32 -7.66
CA ARG A 244 -26.07 14.83 -6.81
C ARG A 244 -25.72 16.14 -6.13
N THR A 245 -24.47 16.28 -5.70
CA THR A 245 -23.99 17.52 -5.10
C THR A 245 -23.92 18.64 -6.13
N MET A 246 -23.45 18.34 -7.34
CA MET A 246 -23.37 19.31 -8.43
C MET A 246 -24.76 19.79 -8.86
N GLU A 247 -25.70 18.85 -9.04
CA GLU A 247 -27.11 19.14 -9.33
C GLU A 247 -27.72 20.07 -8.28
N ALA A 248 -27.61 19.72 -6.99
CA ALA A 248 -28.18 20.50 -5.90
C ALA A 248 -27.53 21.89 -5.73
N ALA A 249 -26.25 22.03 -6.09
CA ALA A 249 -25.50 23.27 -5.99
C ALA A 249 -25.54 24.13 -7.27
N GLY A 250 -26.21 23.67 -8.34
CA GLY A 250 -26.21 24.34 -9.64
C GLY A 250 -24.81 24.42 -10.27
N ILE A 251 -23.93 23.46 -9.97
CA ILE A 251 -22.58 23.38 -10.54
C ILE A 251 -22.68 22.61 -11.86
N SER A 252 -22.32 23.27 -12.96
CA SER A 252 -22.26 22.60 -14.27
C SER A 252 -21.22 21.47 -14.23
N PRO A 253 -21.56 20.26 -14.71
CA PRO A 253 -20.59 19.18 -14.83
C PRO A 253 -19.54 19.48 -15.89
N ASP A 254 -19.81 20.34 -16.88
CA ASP A 254 -18.88 20.63 -17.99
C ASP A 254 -17.73 21.57 -17.60
N GLY A 255 -17.79 22.19 -16.42
CA GLY A 255 -16.74 23.06 -15.91
C GLY A 255 -15.74 22.35 -14.99
N PRO A 256 -14.52 22.88 -14.82
CA PRO A 256 -13.62 22.41 -13.78
C PRO A 256 -14.20 22.71 -12.40
N VAL A 257 -14.19 21.70 -11.51
CA VAL A 257 -14.66 21.81 -10.13
C VAL A 257 -13.55 21.37 -9.20
N SER A 258 -13.09 22.28 -8.34
CA SER A 258 -12.13 21.89 -7.30
C SER A 258 -12.80 20.99 -6.26
N PRO A 259 -12.08 20.00 -5.71
CA PRO A 259 -12.60 19.16 -4.64
C PRO A 259 -13.13 19.93 -3.44
N GLU A 260 -12.46 21.01 -3.06
CA GLU A 260 -12.83 21.84 -1.91
C GLU A 260 -14.19 22.53 -2.14
N ARG A 261 -14.45 23.00 -3.37
CA ARG A 261 -15.75 23.59 -3.73
C ARG A 261 -16.87 22.56 -3.65
N LEU A 262 -16.63 21.34 -4.15
CA LEU A 262 -17.64 20.29 -4.13
C LEU A 262 -17.90 19.77 -2.70
N LEU A 263 -16.85 19.57 -1.89
CA LEU A 263 -17.02 19.15 -0.49
C LEU A 263 -17.77 20.22 0.32
N GLY A 264 -17.48 21.50 0.09
CA GLY A 264 -18.27 22.59 0.66
C GLY A 264 -19.74 22.53 0.22
N ALA A 265 -20.00 22.31 -1.07
CA ALA A 265 -21.35 22.16 -1.61
C ALA A 265 -22.09 20.94 -1.03
N LEU A 266 -21.41 19.80 -0.84
CA LEU A 266 -21.99 18.56 -0.28
C LEU A 266 -22.61 18.82 1.11
N ILE A 267 -21.92 19.62 1.92
CA ILE A 267 -22.35 20.01 3.26
C ILE A 267 -23.42 21.12 3.18
N LEU A 268 -23.16 22.19 2.42
CA LEU A 268 -24.03 23.38 2.38
C LEU A 268 -25.41 23.11 1.77
N THR A 269 -25.49 22.23 0.77
CA THR A 269 -26.75 21.80 0.16
C THR A 269 -27.49 20.75 1.00
N GLY A 270 -26.82 20.17 2.01
CA GLY A 270 -27.30 19.05 2.81
C GLY A 270 -27.41 17.73 2.04
N VAL A 271 -26.84 17.63 0.83
CA VAL A 271 -26.85 16.38 0.04
C VAL A 271 -26.14 15.26 0.79
N GLY A 272 -24.99 15.53 1.41
CA GLY A 272 -24.24 14.50 2.16
C GLY A 272 -25.07 13.86 3.28
N ALA A 273 -25.74 14.69 4.07
CA ALA A 273 -26.63 14.21 5.13
C ALA A 273 -27.84 13.43 4.59
N LYS A 274 -28.43 13.86 3.46
CA LYS A 274 -29.53 13.15 2.79
C LYS A 274 -29.11 11.79 2.25
N LEU A 275 -27.91 11.69 1.66
CA LEU A 275 -27.36 10.43 1.18
C LEU A 275 -27.11 9.46 2.34
N CYS A 276 -26.55 9.93 3.45
CA CYS A 276 -26.38 9.10 4.65
C CYS A 276 -27.73 8.67 5.24
N GLN A 277 -28.75 9.54 5.21
CA GLN A 277 -30.10 9.19 5.65
C GLN A 277 -30.72 8.09 4.78
N ALA A 278 -30.60 8.19 3.45
CA ALA A 278 -31.05 7.14 2.54
C ALA A 278 -30.31 5.80 2.79
N CYS A 279 -29.01 5.85 3.09
CA CYS A 279 -28.26 4.66 3.48
C CYS A 279 -28.81 4.05 4.79
N LEU A 280 -29.14 4.87 5.81
CA LEU A 280 -29.72 4.35 7.05
C LEU A 280 -31.08 3.67 6.82
N GLU A 281 -31.91 4.21 5.92
CA GLU A 281 -33.20 3.63 5.56
C GLU A 281 -33.05 2.27 4.84
N GLU A 282 -32.09 2.14 3.92
CA GLU A 282 -31.73 0.85 3.30
C GLU A 282 -31.17 -0.13 4.34
N LEU A 283 -30.33 0.34 5.26
CA LEU A 283 -29.74 -0.50 6.30
C LEU A 283 -30.78 -1.04 7.28
N ASP A 284 -31.83 -0.26 7.59
CA ASP A 284 -32.93 -0.73 8.42
C ASP A 284 -33.69 -1.87 7.75
N GLN A 285 -33.84 -1.86 6.42
CA GLN A 285 -34.39 -3.01 5.67
C GLN A 285 -33.49 -4.24 5.83
N CYS A 286 -32.16 -4.08 5.72
CA CYS A 286 -31.20 -5.15 5.96
C CYS A 286 -31.26 -5.69 7.40
N ARG A 287 -31.54 -4.84 8.40
CA ARG A 287 -31.69 -5.26 9.81
C ARG A 287 -32.98 -6.01 10.07
N VAL A 288 -34.08 -5.59 9.45
CA VAL A 288 -35.36 -6.34 9.49
C VAL A 288 -35.13 -7.73 8.92
N PHE A 289 -34.47 -7.83 7.77
CA PHE A 289 -34.10 -9.09 7.15
C PHE A 289 -33.25 -9.97 8.08
N ALA A 290 -32.15 -9.45 8.62
CA ALA A 290 -31.27 -10.18 9.52
C ALA A 290 -31.98 -10.68 10.79
N THR A 291 -33.03 -9.99 11.23
CA THR A 291 -33.87 -10.42 12.36
C THR A 291 -34.82 -11.55 11.96
N SER A 292 -35.35 -11.54 10.73
CA SER A 292 -36.23 -12.59 10.22
C SER A 292 -35.50 -13.91 9.93
N PHE A 293 -34.22 -13.86 9.56
CA PHE A 293 -33.39 -15.03 9.23
C PHE A 293 -32.39 -15.44 10.34
N PRO A 294 -32.77 -15.26 11.61
CA PRO A 294 -31.87 -15.11 12.78
C PRO A 294 -30.36 -15.05 12.47
N LEU A 295 -29.90 -13.91 11.93
CA LEU A 295 -28.49 -13.65 11.59
C LEU A 295 -27.84 -12.70 12.60
N PRO A 296 -27.53 -13.13 13.84
CA PRO A 296 -27.09 -12.24 14.91
C PRO A 296 -25.74 -11.57 14.61
N THR A 297 -24.78 -12.27 14.00
CA THR A 297 -23.47 -11.70 13.69
C THR A 297 -23.59 -10.62 12.62
N ILE A 298 -24.35 -10.90 11.55
CA ILE A 298 -24.61 -9.93 10.48
C ILE A 298 -25.39 -8.72 11.00
N LYS A 299 -26.37 -8.95 11.90
CA LYS A 299 -27.12 -7.86 12.54
C LYS A 299 -26.20 -6.94 13.35
N LEU A 300 -25.29 -7.50 14.16
CA LEU A 300 -24.31 -6.70 14.92
C LEU A 300 -23.42 -5.89 13.98
N TYR A 301 -22.99 -6.47 12.87
CA TYR A 301 -22.25 -5.75 11.85
C TYR A 301 -23.05 -4.59 11.26
N PHE A 302 -24.34 -4.80 10.92
CA PHE A 302 -25.21 -3.71 10.44
C PHE A 302 -25.39 -2.60 11.49
N GLU A 303 -25.46 -2.93 12.78
CA GLU A 303 -25.55 -1.91 13.84
C GLU A 303 -24.28 -1.05 13.92
N ALA A 304 -23.10 -1.66 13.76
CA ALA A 304 -21.84 -0.94 13.66
C ALA A 304 -21.75 -0.03 12.42
N VAL A 305 -22.23 -0.51 11.28
CA VAL A 305 -22.32 0.29 10.04
C VAL A 305 -23.28 1.46 10.23
N ALA A 306 -24.43 1.25 10.89
CA ALA A 306 -25.40 2.31 11.18
C ALA A 306 -24.78 3.43 12.03
N GLU A 307 -24.04 3.08 13.09
CA GLU A 307 -23.36 4.05 13.94
C GLU A 307 -22.39 4.92 13.13
N ARG A 308 -21.64 4.31 12.21
CA ARG A 308 -20.69 5.03 11.34
C ARG A 308 -21.39 5.96 10.36
N ILE A 309 -22.49 5.50 9.76
CA ILE A 309 -23.27 6.34 8.86
C ILE A 309 -23.87 7.52 9.61
N GLU A 310 -24.33 7.33 10.85
CA GLU A 310 -24.80 8.44 11.68
C GLU A 310 -23.68 9.42 12.05
N GLN A 311 -22.48 8.93 12.37
CA GLN A 311 -21.30 9.79 12.56
C GLN A 311 -20.99 10.59 11.30
N LEU A 312 -20.96 9.95 10.13
CA LEU A 312 -20.72 10.60 8.84
C LEU A 312 -21.82 11.62 8.50
N LYS A 313 -23.08 11.28 8.71
CA LYS A 313 -24.24 12.17 8.57
C LYS A 313 -24.11 13.39 9.46
N GLY A 314 -23.66 13.22 10.71
CA GLY A 314 -23.36 14.30 11.65
C GLY A 314 -22.28 15.24 11.12
N LEU A 315 -21.17 14.68 10.62
CA LEU A 315 -20.07 15.46 10.02
C LEU A 315 -20.51 16.23 8.76
N LEU A 316 -21.43 15.66 7.97
CA LEU A 316 -21.93 16.25 6.73
C LEU A 316 -23.19 17.12 6.92
N SER A 317 -23.63 17.35 8.16
CA SER A 317 -24.83 18.14 8.47
C SER A 317 -24.49 19.49 9.11
N LEU A 318 -25.05 20.57 8.57
CA LEU A 318 -24.94 21.91 9.17
C LEU A 318 -25.61 22.02 10.55
N ARG A 319 -26.58 21.15 10.86
CA ARG A 319 -27.32 21.17 12.14
C ARG A 319 -26.61 20.40 13.26
N GLY A 320 -25.55 19.65 12.94
CA GLY A 320 -24.82 18.78 13.89
C GLY A 320 -23.87 19.51 14.85
N GLY A 321 -23.64 20.82 14.69
CA GLY A 321 -22.64 21.58 15.45
C GLY A 321 -22.85 21.71 16.97
N GLY A 322 -23.90 21.12 17.55
CA GLY A 322 -24.26 21.28 18.97
C GLY A 322 -23.86 20.13 19.90
N LYS A 323 -23.67 18.92 19.38
CA LYS A 323 -22.98 17.85 20.13
C LYS A 323 -21.66 17.69 19.43
N ALA A 324 -20.66 18.43 19.89
CA ALA A 324 -19.29 18.04 19.62
C ALA A 324 -19.21 16.55 19.99
N SER A 325 -19.19 15.66 18.98
CA SER A 325 -18.40 14.45 19.14
C SER A 325 -17.09 14.99 19.67
N SER A 326 -16.63 14.48 20.81
CA SER A 326 -15.36 14.88 21.37
C SER A 326 -14.37 14.75 20.22
N MET A 327 -14.11 15.87 19.52
CA MET A 327 -13.13 15.93 18.45
C MET A 327 -11.93 15.30 19.12
N PRO A 328 -11.40 14.17 18.60
CA PRO A 328 -10.29 13.50 19.24
C PRO A 328 -9.30 14.61 19.48
N GLY A 329 -9.11 14.94 20.76
CA GLY A 329 -8.66 16.28 21.14
C GLY A 329 -7.53 16.61 20.20
N PHE A 330 -7.67 17.68 19.42
CA PHE A 330 -6.51 18.19 18.72
C PHE A 330 -5.59 18.57 19.87
N PHE A 331 -4.75 17.61 20.28
CA PHE A 331 -3.63 17.82 21.14
C PHE A 331 -2.85 18.85 20.36
N ILE A 332 -3.06 20.10 20.74
CA ILE A 332 -2.19 21.19 20.37
C ILE A 332 -0.87 20.71 20.98
N SER A 333 0.04 20.30 20.10
CA SER A 333 1.38 19.93 20.51
C SER A 333 1.89 21.06 21.39
N ALA A 334 2.36 20.72 22.59
CA ALA A 334 3.00 21.72 23.44
C ALA A 334 4.06 22.47 22.60
N PRO A 335 4.29 23.77 22.83
CA PRO A 335 5.23 24.56 22.02
C PRO A 335 6.61 23.89 21.82
N ASP A 336 7.04 23.11 22.83
CA ASP A 336 8.33 22.41 22.87
C ASP A 336 8.26 20.93 22.45
N SER A 337 7.11 20.43 21.99
CA SER A 337 6.95 19.00 21.67
C SER A 337 7.85 18.53 20.52
N LEU A 338 8.19 19.43 19.59
CA LEU A 338 9.07 19.11 18.46
C LEU A 338 10.51 18.90 18.92
N SER A 339 11.07 19.84 19.68
CA SER A 339 12.44 19.71 20.22
C SER A 339 12.53 18.52 21.15
N GLN A 340 11.56 18.33 22.05
CA GLN A 340 11.53 17.17 22.93
C GLN A 340 11.49 15.85 22.15
N ALA A 341 10.65 15.76 21.11
CA ALA A 341 10.58 14.54 20.30
C ALA A 341 11.89 14.23 19.58
N ILE A 342 12.54 15.26 19.02
CA ILE A 342 13.87 15.16 18.41
C ILE A 342 14.89 14.64 19.44
N ASP A 343 14.96 15.25 20.62
CA ASP A 343 15.92 14.89 21.66
C ASP A 343 15.71 13.45 22.16
N MET A 344 14.45 13.03 22.32
CA MET A 344 14.12 11.66 22.74
C MET A 344 14.52 10.64 21.66
N ALA A 345 14.24 10.94 20.40
CA ALA A 345 14.61 10.09 19.27
C ALA A 345 16.13 9.95 19.12
N GLU A 346 16.85 11.07 19.23
CA GLU A 346 18.31 11.12 19.16
C GLU A 346 18.93 10.26 20.28
N ARG A 347 18.46 10.41 21.52
CA ARG A 347 18.92 9.59 22.66
C ARG A 347 18.62 8.10 22.48
N TYR A 348 17.45 7.76 21.94
CA TYR A 348 17.12 6.38 21.61
C TYR A 348 18.12 5.81 20.60
N LEU A 349 18.35 6.49 19.49
CA LEU A 349 19.26 6.03 18.42
C LEU A 349 20.71 5.91 18.91
N LEU A 350 21.17 6.84 19.75
CA LEU A 350 22.53 6.82 20.29
C LEU A 350 22.72 5.85 21.47
N SER A 351 21.65 5.23 21.99
CA SER A 351 21.74 4.27 23.10
C SER A 351 22.35 2.92 22.70
N ASP A 352 22.27 2.56 21.42
CA ASP A 352 22.87 1.35 20.85
C ASP A 352 23.48 1.65 19.46
N LEU A 353 24.78 1.89 19.43
CA LEU A 353 25.53 2.14 18.18
C LEU A 353 25.80 0.86 17.36
N THR A 354 25.40 -0.32 17.86
CA THR A 354 25.38 -1.55 17.05
C THR A 354 24.11 -1.66 16.21
N PHE A 355 23.08 -0.89 16.57
CA PHE A 355 21.75 -0.89 15.96
C PHE A 355 21.15 -2.28 15.84
N ARG A 356 21.36 -3.13 16.85
CA ARG A 356 21.09 -4.56 16.77
C ARG A 356 19.61 -4.88 16.57
N GLU A 357 18.71 -4.05 17.11
CA GLU A 357 17.27 -4.20 16.89
C GLU A 357 16.88 -4.01 15.42
N GLY A 358 17.66 -3.24 14.66
CA GLY A 358 17.48 -3.05 13.23
C GLY A 358 18.13 -4.12 12.36
N TRP A 359 18.72 -5.17 12.93
CA TRP A 359 19.27 -6.23 12.07
C TRP A 359 18.14 -7.07 11.49
N GLU A 360 18.21 -7.35 10.20
CA GLU A 360 17.33 -8.34 9.58
C GLU A 360 17.83 -9.74 9.91
N VAL A 361 17.16 -10.44 10.82
CA VAL A 361 17.52 -11.79 11.24
C VAL A 361 16.48 -12.79 10.77
N GLN A 362 16.87 -13.71 9.89
CA GLN A 362 15.99 -14.74 9.36
C GLN A 362 16.35 -16.14 9.85
N ARG A 363 15.30 -16.87 10.25
CA ARG A 363 15.40 -18.28 10.66
C ARG A 363 14.62 -19.14 9.68
N GLN A 364 15.24 -19.44 8.54
CA GLN A 364 14.63 -20.16 7.42
C GLN A 364 14.61 -21.69 7.59
N GLY A 365 15.46 -22.27 8.44
CA GLY A 365 15.58 -23.73 8.63
C GLY A 365 15.01 -24.28 9.94
N LEU A 366 14.88 -25.61 10.00
CA LEU A 366 14.85 -26.39 11.24
C LEU A 366 16.29 -26.67 11.69
N PHE A 367 16.51 -26.90 12.99
CA PHE A 367 17.77 -27.21 13.69
C PHE A 367 19.07 -27.32 12.84
N ASP A 368 20.10 -26.56 13.24
CA ASP A 368 21.49 -26.50 12.69
C ASP A 368 21.73 -25.64 11.42
N GLN A 369 20.70 -25.06 10.79
CA GLN A 369 20.93 -24.04 9.75
C GLN A 369 21.32 -22.68 10.37
N PRO A 370 22.35 -21.99 9.85
CA PRO A 370 22.73 -20.67 10.35
C PRO A 370 21.58 -19.66 10.15
N GLU A 371 21.49 -18.70 11.07
CA GLU A 371 20.64 -17.52 10.86
C GLU A 371 21.16 -16.75 9.64
N LEU A 372 20.26 -16.19 8.83
CA LEU A 372 20.64 -15.23 7.79
C LEU A 372 20.58 -13.85 8.42
N ILE A 373 21.72 -13.15 8.48
CA ILE A 373 21.81 -11.85 9.15
C ILE A 373 22.15 -10.77 8.12
N GLY A 374 21.14 -9.97 7.77
CA GLY A 374 21.26 -8.74 6.98
C GLY A 374 21.39 -7.54 7.91
N GLN A 375 22.63 -7.18 8.25
CA GLN A 375 22.91 -6.16 9.28
C GLN A 375 23.60 -4.90 8.75
N ALA A 376 24.25 -4.96 7.58
CA ALA A 376 24.99 -3.83 7.04
C ALA A 376 24.04 -2.73 6.54
N PHE A 377 23.07 -3.09 5.70
CA PHE A 377 22.15 -2.13 5.11
C PHE A 377 21.31 -1.36 6.15
N PRO A 378 20.58 -2.01 7.07
CA PRO A 378 19.67 -1.28 7.97
C PRO A 378 20.44 -0.37 8.94
N SER A 379 21.55 -0.88 9.48
CA SER A 379 22.43 -0.11 10.35
C SER A 379 23.04 1.07 9.61
N GLY A 380 23.46 0.87 8.36
CA GLY A 380 24.05 1.93 7.54
C GLY A 380 23.05 3.05 7.22
N LEU A 381 21.77 2.76 7.02
CA LEU A 381 20.73 3.80 6.87
C LEU A 381 20.63 4.68 8.11
N VAL A 382 20.66 4.08 9.31
CA VAL A 382 20.63 4.82 10.58
C VAL A 382 21.90 5.65 10.76
N ILE A 383 23.07 5.05 10.50
CA ILE A 383 24.37 5.73 10.57
C ILE A 383 24.42 6.92 9.60
N GLU A 384 23.97 6.74 8.36
CA GLU A 384 23.91 7.80 7.35
C GLU A 384 23.10 8.99 7.87
N ILE A 385 21.91 8.73 8.40
CA ILE A 385 21.03 9.77 8.96
C ILE A 385 21.68 10.51 10.14
N LEU A 386 22.31 9.77 11.06
CA LEU A 386 22.97 10.38 12.22
C LEU A 386 24.18 11.22 11.78
N CYS A 387 24.99 10.74 10.84
CA CYS A 387 26.09 11.49 10.26
C CYS A 387 25.63 12.77 9.54
N GLN A 388 24.50 12.72 8.81
CA GLN A 388 23.89 13.90 8.19
C GLN A 388 23.51 14.98 9.22
N HIS A 389 23.20 14.56 10.46
CA HIS A 389 22.85 15.45 11.59
C HIS A 389 24.04 15.77 12.51
N GLY A 390 25.27 15.50 12.05
CA GLY A 390 26.50 15.96 12.71
C GLY A 390 27.07 15.00 13.76
N HIS A 391 26.54 13.78 13.89
CA HIS A 391 27.13 12.78 14.77
C HIS A 391 28.39 12.18 14.15
N ALA A 392 29.48 12.11 14.92
CA ALA A 392 30.75 11.52 14.48
C ALA A 392 30.73 10.00 14.70
N LEU A 393 30.42 9.25 13.63
CA LEU A 393 30.29 7.78 13.65
C LEU A 393 31.31 7.10 12.74
N GLY A 394 32.53 7.63 12.65
CA GLY A 394 33.58 7.13 11.73
C GLY A 394 33.93 5.66 11.95
N GLU A 395 33.98 5.21 13.21
CA GLU A 395 34.20 3.80 13.56
C GLU A 395 33.07 2.90 13.05
N GLN A 396 31.81 3.32 13.23
CA GLN A 396 30.65 2.56 12.77
C GLN A 396 30.60 2.51 11.24
N VAL A 397 30.94 3.61 10.56
CA VAL A 397 31.10 3.65 9.10
C VAL A 397 32.15 2.61 8.66
N ALA A 398 33.34 2.61 9.26
CA ALA A 398 34.38 1.63 8.95
C ALA A 398 33.91 0.19 9.21
N GLY A 399 33.14 -0.04 10.27
CA GLY A 399 32.53 -1.34 10.56
C GLY A 399 31.61 -1.86 9.46
N ILE A 400 30.81 -0.98 8.82
CA ILE A 400 29.95 -1.37 7.68
C ILE A 400 30.79 -1.78 6.46
N PHE A 401 31.82 -1.00 6.11
CA PHE A 401 32.74 -1.32 5.00
C PHE A 401 33.44 -2.66 5.22
N GLN A 402 34.03 -2.87 6.40
CA GLN A 402 34.75 -4.10 6.74
C GLN A 402 33.82 -5.31 6.70
N ARG A 403 32.59 -5.18 7.20
CA ARG A 403 31.61 -6.25 7.21
C ARG A 403 31.16 -6.66 5.82
N LEU A 404 30.81 -5.69 4.97
CA LEU A 404 30.46 -5.98 3.58
C LEU A 404 31.66 -6.55 2.83
N GLN A 405 32.87 -6.00 3.00
CA GLN A 405 34.07 -6.56 2.37
C GLN A 405 34.31 -8.02 2.79
N ALA A 406 34.23 -8.33 4.09
CA ALA A 406 34.42 -9.69 4.61
C ALA A 406 33.42 -10.67 4.02
N ASN A 407 32.21 -10.20 3.72
CA ASN A 407 31.14 -10.98 3.12
C ASN A 407 31.05 -10.86 1.58
N ARG A 408 32.09 -10.31 0.94
CA ARG A 408 32.15 -10.09 -0.52
C ARG A 408 30.98 -9.26 -1.05
N PHE A 409 30.56 -8.26 -0.27
CA PHE A 409 29.50 -7.30 -0.55
C PHE A 409 28.11 -7.91 -0.72
N ARG A 410 27.88 -9.09 -0.14
CA ARG A 410 26.53 -9.69 -0.06
C ARG A 410 25.77 -9.14 1.14
N TYR A 411 24.45 -9.09 0.98
CA TYR A 411 23.52 -8.64 2.01
C TYR A 411 23.53 -9.51 3.28
N TYR A 412 23.39 -10.85 3.13
CA TYR A 412 23.40 -11.81 4.25
C TYR A 412 24.80 -12.35 4.48
N ASP A 413 25.19 -12.53 5.74
CA ASP A 413 26.46 -13.09 6.23
C ASP A 413 26.80 -14.54 5.79
N VAL A 414 25.91 -15.18 5.04
CA VAL A 414 26.13 -16.47 4.38
C VAL A 414 26.28 -16.27 2.88
N PRO A 415 26.89 -17.20 2.11
CA PRO A 415 27.08 -17.06 0.67
C PRO A 415 25.77 -17.29 -0.13
N ILE A 416 24.69 -16.61 0.26
CA ILE A 416 23.40 -16.58 -0.40
C ILE A 416 23.19 -15.18 -0.98
N GLY A 417 22.77 -15.12 -2.23
CA GLY A 417 22.57 -13.87 -2.94
C GLY A 417 23.84 -13.34 -3.61
N LEU A 418 23.62 -12.43 -4.54
CA LEU A 418 24.65 -11.66 -5.21
C LEU A 418 24.83 -10.32 -4.48
N PRO A 419 25.97 -9.64 -4.63
CA PRO A 419 26.07 -8.23 -4.28
C PRO A 419 24.99 -7.42 -4.98
N ASP A 420 24.45 -6.43 -4.31
CA ASP A 420 23.36 -5.62 -4.83
C ASP A 420 23.66 -4.13 -4.89
N ALA A 421 22.86 -3.44 -5.70
CA ALA A 421 22.97 -2.02 -5.97
C ALA A 421 22.60 -1.15 -4.77
N ASP A 422 21.77 -1.63 -3.83
CA ASP A 422 21.37 -0.89 -2.63
C ASP A 422 22.53 -0.80 -1.64
N ASP A 423 23.16 -1.94 -1.32
CA ASP A 423 24.33 -2.01 -0.45
C ASP A 423 25.49 -1.18 -0.99
N LEU A 424 25.76 -1.27 -2.31
CA LEU A 424 26.78 -0.44 -2.94
C LEU A 424 26.41 1.05 -2.89
N GLY A 425 25.16 1.39 -3.21
CA GLY A 425 24.67 2.77 -3.14
C GLY A 425 24.84 3.38 -1.75
N LEU A 426 24.51 2.62 -0.71
CA LEU A 426 24.71 3.01 0.69
C LEU A 426 26.19 3.23 1.03
N LEU A 427 27.08 2.30 0.68
CA LEU A 427 28.52 2.45 0.95
C LEU A 427 29.10 3.70 0.28
N LEU A 428 28.68 3.99 -0.96
CA LEU A 428 29.10 5.19 -1.68
C LEU A 428 28.67 6.48 -0.96
N ARG A 429 27.44 6.54 -0.44
CA ARG A 429 26.97 7.70 0.37
C ARG A 429 27.68 7.79 1.73
N LEU A 430 27.99 6.66 2.35
CA LEU A 430 28.73 6.62 3.62
C LEU A 430 30.19 7.04 3.48
N HIS A 431 30.80 6.91 2.29
CA HIS A 431 32.21 7.23 2.06
C HIS A 431 32.58 8.66 2.47
N ARG A 432 31.68 9.64 2.29
CA ARG A 432 31.95 11.04 2.68
C ARG A 432 32.18 11.22 4.18
N TYR A 433 31.66 10.30 5.00
CA TYR A 433 31.81 10.25 6.46
C TYR A 433 32.95 9.34 6.92
N SER A 434 33.69 8.72 5.99
CA SER A 434 34.85 7.89 6.31
C SER A 434 36.00 8.71 6.87
N GLU A 435 36.61 8.23 7.96
CA GLU A 435 37.88 8.75 8.49
C GLU A 435 39.09 8.27 7.66
N ASP A 436 38.98 7.12 6.98
CA ASP A 436 40.00 6.59 6.05
C ASP A 436 39.41 6.45 4.64
N LYS A 437 39.32 7.58 3.93
CA LYS A 437 38.76 7.62 2.57
C LYS A 437 39.55 6.78 1.58
N SER A 438 40.88 6.72 1.74
CA SER A 438 41.76 6.00 0.82
C SER A 438 41.54 4.49 0.93
N ALA A 439 41.50 3.94 2.16
CA ALA A 439 41.26 2.52 2.35
C ALA A 439 39.87 2.12 1.86
N HIS A 440 38.82 2.89 2.20
CA HIS A 440 37.47 2.57 1.77
C HIS A 440 37.25 2.75 0.25
N SER A 441 37.91 3.72 -0.41
CA SER A 441 37.93 3.80 -1.87
C SER A 441 38.55 2.54 -2.49
N ALA A 442 39.65 2.02 -1.94
CA ALA A 442 40.25 0.77 -2.42
C ALA A 442 39.32 -0.44 -2.23
N MET A 443 38.53 -0.48 -1.15
CA MET A 443 37.51 -1.54 -0.95
C MET A 443 36.40 -1.46 -2.01
N LEU A 444 35.98 -0.26 -2.41
CA LEU A 444 34.89 -0.04 -3.36
C LEU A 444 35.23 -0.40 -4.81
N GLU A 445 36.51 -0.47 -5.19
CA GLU A 445 36.90 -0.77 -6.58
C GLU A 445 36.36 -2.13 -7.08
N THR A 446 36.27 -3.12 -6.19
CA THR A 446 35.73 -4.44 -6.56
C THR A 446 34.23 -4.41 -6.89
N PRO A 447 33.34 -3.95 -5.99
CA PRO A 447 31.91 -3.89 -6.31
C PRO A 447 31.58 -2.85 -7.40
N LEU A 448 32.34 -1.76 -7.53
CA LEU A 448 32.18 -0.81 -8.64
C LEU A 448 32.46 -1.48 -10.00
N ARG A 449 33.50 -2.32 -10.09
CA ARG A 449 33.76 -3.09 -11.31
C ARG A 449 32.64 -4.09 -11.62
N TRP A 450 32.13 -4.80 -10.61
CA TRP A 450 30.99 -5.73 -10.81
C TRP A 450 29.74 -4.99 -11.28
N MET A 451 29.47 -3.81 -10.71
CA MET A 451 28.39 -2.92 -11.15
C MET A 451 28.58 -2.54 -12.63
N GLU A 452 29.74 -2.01 -13.02
CA GLU A 452 30.02 -1.60 -14.40
C GLU A 452 29.86 -2.73 -15.41
N GLN A 453 30.23 -3.96 -15.04
CA GLN A 453 30.06 -5.16 -15.87
C GLN A 453 28.59 -5.63 -15.97
N SER A 454 27.77 -5.30 -14.98
CA SER A 454 26.38 -5.77 -14.88
C SER A 454 25.38 -4.82 -15.54
N ILE A 455 25.76 -3.57 -15.75
CA ILE A 455 24.89 -2.54 -16.34
C ILE A 455 24.69 -2.81 -17.83
N GLY A 456 23.42 -2.82 -18.26
CA GLY A 456 23.07 -3.04 -19.65
C GLY A 456 23.52 -1.91 -20.58
N PRO A 457 23.58 -2.13 -21.91
CA PRO A 457 23.95 -1.07 -22.87
C PRO A 457 23.07 0.18 -22.80
N SER A 458 21.81 0.03 -22.40
CA SER A 458 20.85 1.12 -22.19
C SER A 458 21.10 1.92 -20.89
N GLY A 459 22.03 1.48 -20.04
CA GLY A 459 22.25 2.07 -18.71
C GLY A 459 21.34 1.49 -17.62
N GLU A 460 20.50 0.50 -17.91
CA GLU A 460 19.67 -0.14 -16.87
C GLU A 460 20.56 -0.78 -15.80
N ILE A 461 20.35 -0.36 -14.54
CA ILE A 461 21.04 -0.89 -13.38
C ILE A 461 20.23 -2.07 -12.82
N PRO A 462 20.79 -3.29 -12.81
CA PRO A 462 20.13 -4.41 -12.15
C PRO A 462 20.22 -4.26 -10.62
N VAL A 463 19.28 -4.89 -9.92
CA VAL A 463 19.34 -5.02 -8.45
C VAL A 463 20.59 -5.79 -8.04
N TRP A 464 20.93 -6.85 -8.79
CA TRP A 464 22.00 -7.80 -8.45
C TRP A 464 23.14 -7.71 -9.45
N PHE A 465 24.38 -7.71 -8.97
CA PHE A 465 25.56 -7.67 -9.81
C PHE A 465 26.12 -9.07 -10.10
N VAL A 466 26.50 -9.29 -11.35
CA VAL A 466 27.28 -10.46 -11.75
C VAL A 466 28.69 -10.30 -11.18
N THR A 467 29.16 -11.33 -10.49
CA THR A 467 30.51 -11.38 -9.91
C THR A 467 31.40 -12.29 -10.74
N ASP A 468 32.71 -12.28 -10.46
CA ASP A 468 33.66 -13.19 -11.10
C ASP A 468 33.54 -14.64 -10.58
N GLU A 469 32.63 -14.91 -9.62
CA GLU A 469 32.46 -16.23 -9.02
C GLU A 469 31.56 -17.14 -9.87
N PRO A 470 32.05 -18.31 -10.31
CA PRO A 470 31.25 -19.24 -11.10
C PRO A 470 30.08 -19.82 -10.28
N GLY A 471 28.87 -19.78 -10.84
CA GLY A 471 27.69 -20.48 -10.30
C GLY A 471 26.71 -19.62 -9.47
N ALA A 472 26.93 -18.32 -9.35
CA ALA A 472 26.13 -17.44 -8.50
C ALA A 472 24.74 -17.02 -9.07
N HIS A 473 24.18 -17.75 -10.04
CA HIS A 473 23.08 -17.26 -10.89
C HIS A 473 21.64 -17.54 -10.40
N ASN A 474 21.43 -18.22 -9.27
CA ASN A 474 20.14 -18.85 -8.99
C ASN A 474 19.24 -18.19 -7.94
N VAL A 475 19.48 -16.93 -7.54
CA VAL A 475 18.64 -16.27 -6.50
C VAL A 475 18.14 -14.91 -6.96
N LEU A 476 17.44 -14.86 -8.11
CA LEU A 476 16.60 -13.73 -8.47
C LEU A 476 15.20 -13.94 -7.86
N LEU A 477 15.08 -13.80 -6.54
CA LEU A 477 13.83 -14.11 -5.82
C LEU A 477 12.67 -13.18 -6.21
N TRP A 478 12.93 -11.91 -6.57
CA TRP A 478 11.87 -10.91 -6.84
C TRP A 478 12.11 -10.04 -8.07
N GLY A 479 12.84 -10.57 -9.05
CA GLY A 479 13.19 -9.87 -10.28
C GLY A 479 14.56 -9.19 -10.23
N GLY A 480 14.97 -8.66 -11.37
CA GLY A 480 16.29 -8.04 -11.56
C GLY A 480 16.27 -6.52 -11.55
N THR A 481 15.11 -5.87 -11.40
CA THR A 481 14.97 -4.41 -11.57
C THR A 481 14.03 -3.81 -10.53
N CYS A 482 14.43 -2.66 -9.98
CA CYS A 482 13.62 -1.86 -9.07
C CYS A 482 14.10 -0.42 -9.11
N ALA A 483 13.20 0.52 -9.41
CA ALA A 483 13.54 1.93 -9.54
C ALA A 483 14.19 2.51 -8.28
N THR A 484 13.73 2.11 -7.09
CA THR A 484 14.29 2.60 -5.82
C THR A 484 15.72 2.13 -5.57
N VAL A 485 16.01 0.87 -5.91
CA VAL A 485 17.36 0.32 -5.81
C VAL A 485 18.31 1.05 -6.76
N GLU A 486 17.85 1.25 -8.00
CA GLU A 486 18.60 2.01 -9.00
C GLU A 486 18.84 3.47 -8.56
N MET A 487 17.84 4.14 -8.00
CA MET A 487 17.98 5.50 -7.46
C MET A 487 18.96 5.57 -6.29
N ASN A 488 18.95 4.58 -5.38
CA ASN A 488 19.90 4.54 -4.27
C ASN A 488 21.35 4.43 -4.75
N LEU A 489 21.61 3.59 -5.77
CA LEU A 489 22.92 3.50 -6.38
C LEU A 489 23.32 4.79 -7.09
N LEU A 490 22.43 5.35 -7.91
CA LEU A 490 22.70 6.60 -8.65
C LEU A 490 22.95 7.77 -7.70
N LEU A 491 22.22 7.85 -6.58
CA LEU A 491 22.46 8.83 -5.52
C LEU A 491 23.85 8.62 -4.88
N GLY A 492 24.25 7.37 -4.64
CA GLY A 492 25.60 7.05 -4.18
C GLY A 492 26.70 7.50 -5.14
N LEU A 493 26.56 7.20 -6.44
CA LEU A 493 27.52 7.60 -7.47
C LEU A 493 27.60 9.13 -7.60
N LEU A 494 26.47 9.83 -7.52
CA LEU A 494 26.37 11.30 -7.54
C LEU A 494 27.17 11.97 -6.40
N GLU A 495 27.14 11.37 -5.22
CA GLU A 495 27.81 11.88 -4.03
C GLU A 495 29.28 11.45 -3.93
N TYR A 496 29.63 10.27 -4.45
CA TYR A 496 30.97 9.70 -4.39
C TYR A 496 31.94 10.34 -5.38
N ASP A 497 31.64 10.25 -6.69
CA ASP A 497 32.54 10.72 -7.76
C ASP A 497 31.74 11.06 -9.02
N TRP A 498 31.17 12.27 -9.03
CA TRP A 498 30.39 12.77 -10.16
C TRP A 498 31.20 12.79 -11.46
N GLU A 499 32.47 13.20 -11.41
CA GLU A 499 33.28 13.37 -12.63
C GLU A 499 33.52 12.04 -13.33
N ARG A 500 33.82 10.96 -12.57
CA ARG A 500 33.98 9.61 -13.11
C ARG A 500 32.67 9.04 -13.63
N TYR A 501 31.56 9.23 -12.91
CA TYR A 501 30.32 8.52 -13.16
C TYR A 501 29.24 9.30 -13.93
N GLN A 502 29.45 10.59 -14.25
CA GLN A 502 28.48 11.40 -14.99
C GLN A 502 27.93 10.68 -16.25
N PRO A 503 28.75 10.12 -17.16
CA PRO A 503 28.22 9.49 -18.37
C PRO A 503 27.30 8.30 -18.07
N LEU A 504 27.59 7.54 -17.01
CA LEU A 504 26.75 6.42 -16.58
C LEU A 504 25.45 6.94 -15.95
N ILE A 505 25.55 7.92 -15.04
CA ILE A 505 24.39 8.50 -14.35
C ILE A 505 23.40 9.05 -15.36
N GLU A 506 23.86 9.84 -16.34
CA GLU A 506 22.98 10.41 -17.37
C GLU A 506 22.33 9.31 -18.23
N ARG A 507 23.11 8.29 -18.63
CA ARG A 507 22.60 7.17 -19.44
C ARG A 507 21.53 6.35 -18.69
N ALA A 508 21.74 6.08 -17.41
CA ALA A 508 20.81 5.29 -16.59
C ALA A 508 19.55 6.09 -16.18
N THR A 509 19.69 7.40 -15.99
CA THR A 509 18.61 8.23 -15.47
C THR A 509 17.44 8.38 -16.45
N ILE A 510 17.69 8.48 -17.76
CA ILE A 510 16.62 8.67 -18.76
C ILE A 510 15.65 7.48 -18.77
N PRO A 511 16.10 6.22 -18.97
CA PRO A 511 15.19 5.06 -18.94
C PRO A 511 14.48 4.89 -17.59
N LEU A 512 15.16 5.18 -16.48
CA LEU A 512 14.57 5.18 -15.15
C LEU A 512 13.40 6.18 -15.06
N PHE A 513 13.62 7.41 -15.50
CA PHE A 513 12.58 8.46 -15.50
C PHE A 513 11.43 8.13 -16.43
N GLU A 514 11.69 7.63 -17.64
CA GLU A 514 10.64 7.16 -18.54
C GLU A 514 9.80 6.04 -17.90
N ARG A 515 10.44 5.12 -17.18
CA ARG A 515 9.75 4.04 -16.46
C ARG A 515 8.91 4.60 -15.30
N LEU A 516 9.43 5.55 -14.53
CA LEU A 516 8.69 6.24 -13.46
C LEU A 516 7.52 7.07 -14.00
N LEU A 517 7.68 7.74 -15.14
CA LEU A 517 6.60 8.49 -15.78
C LEU A 517 5.50 7.57 -16.32
N ARG A 518 5.88 6.42 -16.87
CA ARG A 518 4.93 5.43 -17.39
C ARG A 518 4.21 4.65 -16.31
N THR A 519 4.90 4.30 -15.22
CA THR A 519 4.40 3.33 -14.22
C THR A 519 4.33 3.89 -12.80
N GLY A 520 4.58 5.19 -12.62
CA GLY A 520 4.64 5.81 -11.31
C GLY A 520 5.61 5.11 -10.37
N LEU A 521 5.24 5.03 -9.09
CA LEU A 521 6.00 4.29 -8.07
C LEU A 521 5.85 2.77 -8.20
N GLY A 522 4.98 2.27 -9.11
CA GLY A 522 4.87 0.85 -9.47
C GLY A 522 6.12 0.29 -10.15
N ALA A 523 7.08 1.16 -10.55
CA ALA A 523 8.43 0.75 -10.93
C ALA A 523 9.27 0.22 -9.76
N THR A 524 8.76 0.32 -8.53
CA THR A 524 9.40 -0.18 -7.31
C THR A 524 8.87 -1.57 -6.97
N ALA A 525 9.74 -2.57 -6.95
CA ALA A 525 9.39 -3.92 -6.50
C ALA A 525 9.77 -4.18 -5.04
N HIS A 526 10.83 -3.54 -4.53
CA HIS A 526 11.41 -3.92 -3.23
C HIS A 526 11.08 -3.00 -2.07
N TYR A 527 10.53 -1.81 -2.31
CA TYR A 527 10.28 -0.80 -1.26
C TYR A 527 8.81 -0.42 -1.19
N THR A 528 8.39 0.10 -0.04
CA THR A 528 7.10 0.78 0.05
C THR A 528 7.09 2.00 -0.89
N PRO A 529 5.95 2.33 -1.52
CA PRO A 529 5.88 3.47 -2.43
C PRO A 529 6.38 4.78 -1.82
N LEU A 530 6.10 5.05 -0.55
CA LEU A 530 6.51 6.30 0.08
C LEU A 530 8.02 6.39 0.35
N ALA A 531 8.68 5.28 0.67
CA ALA A 531 10.14 5.25 0.73
C ALA A 531 10.74 5.58 -0.66
N SER A 532 10.18 5.00 -1.73
CA SER A 532 10.57 5.32 -3.11
C SER A 532 10.38 6.78 -3.46
N LEU A 533 9.28 7.40 -3.02
CA LEU A 533 8.99 8.81 -3.29
C LEU A 533 10.00 9.73 -2.58
N TRP A 534 10.41 9.39 -1.36
CA TRP A 534 11.48 10.11 -0.65
C TRP A 534 12.81 9.99 -1.39
N ILE A 535 13.24 8.77 -1.72
CA ILE A 535 14.50 8.52 -2.44
C ILE A 535 14.49 9.23 -3.80
N LEU A 536 13.37 9.19 -4.54
CA LEU A 536 13.21 9.95 -5.78
C LEU A 536 13.36 11.46 -5.55
N SER A 537 12.77 12.00 -4.49
CA SER A 537 12.85 13.43 -4.19
C SER A 537 14.28 13.88 -3.85
N GLU A 538 15.01 13.07 -3.07
CA GLU A 538 16.44 13.29 -2.80
C GLU A 538 17.26 13.19 -4.09
N PHE A 539 17.05 12.14 -4.89
CA PHE A 539 17.73 11.96 -6.16
C PHE A 539 17.51 13.13 -7.12
N LEU A 540 16.26 13.56 -7.32
CA LEU A 540 15.92 14.73 -8.15
C LEU A 540 16.53 16.02 -7.62
N SER A 541 16.59 16.20 -6.30
CA SER A 541 17.19 17.39 -5.68
C SER A 541 18.71 17.41 -5.90
N THR A 542 19.39 16.30 -5.58
CA THR A 542 20.83 16.17 -5.70
C THR A 542 21.29 16.24 -7.16
N LEU A 543 20.60 15.57 -8.07
CA LEU A 543 20.92 15.61 -9.50
C LEU A 543 20.74 17.00 -10.10
N ALA A 544 19.70 17.74 -9.71
CA ALA A 544 19.48 19.12 -10.17
C ALA A 544 20.54 20.12 -9.66
N ALA A 545 21.30 19.76 -8.62
CA ALA A 545 22.43 20.56 -8.12
C ALA A 545 23.75 20.27 -8.87
N LYS A 546 23.76 19.30 -9.80
CA LYS A 546 24.92 18.95 -10.63
C LYS A 546 24.80 19.58 -12.03
N PRO A 547 25.92 19.72 -12.77
CA PRO A 547 25.92 20.19 -14.16
C PRO A 547 25.42 19.09 -15.13
N ALA A 548 24.17 18.66 -14.95
CA ALA A 548 23.54 17.62 -15.79
C ALA A 548 23.15 18.17 -17.18
N SER A 549 23.05 17.27 -18.16
CA SER A 549 22.59 17.62 -19.52
C SER A 549 21.14 18.12 -19.56
N SER A 550 20.80 18.92 -20.58
CA SER A 550 19.46 19.50 -20.74
C SER A 550 18.32 18.47 -20.72
N PRO A 551 18.42 17.30 -21.38
CA PRO A 551 17.36 16.28 -21.33
C PRO A 551 17.07 15.80 -19.90
N ILE A 552 18.11 15.68 -19.07
CA ILE A 552 17.97 15.29 -17.66
C ILE A 552 17.24 16.39 -16.88
N LEU A 553 17.64 17.65 -17.06
CA LEU A 553 17.01 18.79 -16.38
C LEU A 553 15.52 18.94 -16.76
N GLU A 554 15.18 18.71 -18.02
CA GLU A 554 13.80 18.69 -18.51
C GLU A 554 12.99 17.55 -17.85
N ALA A 555 13.55 16.35 -17.81
CA ALA A 555 12.90 15.20 -17.19
C ALA A 555 12.73 15.36 -15.66
N ILE A 556 13.71 15.97 -14.97
CA ILE A 556 13.60 16.35 -13.56
C ILE A 556 12.42 17.30 -13.36
N THR A 557 12.31 18.33 -14.20
CA THR A 557 11.22 19.32 -14.12
C THR A 557 9.88 18.62 -14.29
N HIS A 558 9.75 17.76 -15.30
CA HIS A 558 8.51 17.02 -15.56
C HIS A 558 8.11 16.10 -14.40
N LEU A 559 9.05 15.35 -13.81
CA LEU A 559 8.78 14.51 -12.64
C LEU A 559 8.40 15.33 -11.39
N ARG A 560 9.04 16.48 -11.17
CA ARG A 560 8.67 17.39 -10.07
C ARG A 560 7.26 17.94 -10.22
N ASP A 561 6.85 18.26 -11.44
CA ASP A 561 5.49 18.71 -11.74
C ASP A 561 4.47 17.61 -11.45
N GLN A 562 4.75 16.36 -11.84
CA GLN A 562 3.91 15.20 -11.51
C GLN A 562 3.77 15.00 -9.99
N ILE A 563 4.89 15.01 -9.25
CA ILE A 563 4.88 14.93 -7.77
C ILE A 563 4.01 16.04 -7.18
N SER A 564 4.18 17.29 -7.65
CA SER A 564 3.46 18.47 -7.16
C SER A 564 1.97 18.40 -7.45
N GLN A 565 1.58 17.88 -8.62
CA GLN A 565 0.18 17.67 -9.00
C GLN A 565 -0.48 16.52 -8.24
N GLY A 566 0.28 15.75 -7.45
CA GLY A 566 -0.24 14.62 -6.67
C GLY A 566 -0.62 13.42 -7.53
N THR A 567 -0.05 13.29 -8.72
CA THR A 567 -0.25 12.13 -9.59
C THR A 567 0.48 10.89 -9.08
N LEU A 568 1.42 11.05 -8.14
CA LEU A 568 2.05 9.96 -7.42
C LEU A 568 1.35 9.68 -6.06
N PRO A 569 1.29 8.40 -5.62
CA PRO A 569 0.46 7.97 -4.50
C PRO A 569 0.72 8.77 -3.21
N ARG A 570 -0.36 9.14 -2.53
CA ARG A 570 -0.35 9.63 -1.14
C ARG A 570 -0.99 8.59 -0.25
N ALA A 571 -0.41 8.33 0.93
CA ALA A 571 -1.03 7.42 1.89
C ALA A 571 -2.37 7.97 2.38
N TYR A 572 -3.38 7.09 2.43
CA TYR A 572 -4.72 7.41 2.95
C TYR A 572 -4.72 7.60 4.48
N GLN A 573 -3.82 6.91 5.19
CA GLN A 573 -3.61 7.05 6.62
C GLN A 573 -2.12 7.32 6.89
N ALA A 574 -1.84 8.35 7.69
CA ALA A 574 -0.49 8.73 8.04
C ALA A 574 -0.04 7.94 9.29
N THR A 575 0.67 6.85 9.06
CA THR A 575 1.56 6.24 10.06
C THR A 575 2.80 7.14 10.28
N PRO A 576 3.57 6.96 11.38
CA PRO A 576 4.79 7.73 11.62
C PRO A 576 5.79 7.69 10.46
N GLN A 577 6.12 6.51 9.95
CA GLN A 577 7.09 6.36 8.86
C GLN A 577 6.56 6.94 7.55
N SER A 578 5.29 6.67 7.21
CA SER A 578 4.69 7.24 5.99
C SER A 578 4.61 8.77 6.05
N ALA A 579 4.31 9.34 7.21
CA ALA A 579 4.34 10.77 7.45
C ALA A 579 5.76 11.35 7.37
N ALA A 580 6.75 10.64 7.90
CA ALA A 580 8.16 11.01 7.80
C ALA A 580 8.61 11.06 6.33
N PHE A 581 8.31 10.02 5.54
CA PHE A 581 8.63 10.00 4.11
C PHE A 581 7.90 11.10 3.34
N GLN A 582 6.63 11.39 3.61
CA GLN A 582 5.92 12.50 2.97
C GLN A 582 6.57 13.86 3.28
N LEU A 583 6.98 14.09 4.53
CA LEU A 583 7.76 15.29 4.88
C LEU A 583 9.08 15.31 4.10
N LEU A 584 9.84 14.21 4.14
CA LEU A 584 11.13 14.11 3.48
C LEU A 584 11.05 14.20 1.95
N SER A 585 9.95 13.82 1.31
CA SER A 585 9.73 14.02 -0.13
C SER A 585 9.47 15.49 -0.48
N THR A 586 8.73 16.20 0.36
CA THR A 586 8.32 17.60 0.09
C THR A 586 9.40 18.62 0.43
N LEU A 587 10.29 18.30 1.38
CA LEU A 587 11.30 19.23 1.84
C LEU A 587 12.35 19.58 0.76
N PRO A 588 13.01 18.62 0.09
CA PRO A 588 14.03 18.89 -0.94
C PRO A 588 13.45 19.57 -2.18
N LEU A 589 12.23 19.21 -2.56
CA LEU A 589 11.55 19.75 -3.74
C LEU A 589 10.95 21.15 -3.51
N LYS A 590 11.10 21.71 -2.30
CA LYS A 590 10.60 23.05 -1.91
C LYS A 590 9.10 23.27 -2.14
N ILE A 591 8.30 22.20 -2.16
CA ILE A 591 6.86 22.29 -2.44
C ILE A 591 6.11 22.70 -1.16
N ARG A 592 6.15 24.01 -0.84
CA ARG A 592 5.66 24.60 0.42
C ARG A 592 4.19 24.30 0.72
N GLU A 593 3.36 24.24 -0.32
CA GLU A 593 1.91 24.08 -0.21
C GLU A 593 1.49 22.69 0.30
N PHE A 594 2.42 21.73 0.36
CA PHE A 594 2.12 20.34 0.70
C PHE A 594 2.65 19.88 2.06
N VAL A 595 3.33 20.72 2.84
CA VAL A 595 3.69 20.31 4.21
C VAL A 595 2.42 20.34 5.07
N GLU A 596 1.75 19.20 5.12
CA GLU A 596 0.49 19.09 5.85
C GLU A 596 0.76 18.99 7.36
N PRO A 597 0.19 19.88 8.20
CA PRO A 597 0.35 19.81 9.67
C PRO A 597 -0.03 18.45 10.27
N LYS A 598 -0.88 17.69 9.57
CA LYS A 598 -1.29 16.33 9.95
C LYS A 598 -0.14 15.33 9.94
N TRP A 599 0.86 15.48 9.06
CA TRP A 599 2.01 14.56 9.01
C TRP A 599 2.91 14.77 10.22
N LEU A 600 3.22 16.03 10.55
CA LEU A 600 3.95 16.35 11.76
C LEU A 600 3.20 15.85 13.00
N SER A 601 1.89 16.08 13.08
CA SER A 601 1.07 15.54 14.16
C SER A 601 1.08 14.01 14.21
N ALA A 602 1.10 13.31 13.09
CA ALA A 602 1.12 11.85 13.05
C ALA A 602 2.42 11.30 13.64
N ILE A 603 3.56 11.90 13.31
CA ILE A 603 4.87 11.55 13.88
C ILE A 603 4.88 11.85 15.38
N LEU A 604 4.58 13.10 15.78
CA LEU A 604 4.70 13.52 17.19
C LEU A 604 3.77 12.73 18.13
N LYS A 605 2.54 12.41 17.72
CA LYS A 605 1.56 11.74 18.59
C LYS A 605 1.85 10.25 18.83
N GLN A 606 2.65 9.64 17.97
CA GLN A 606 2.89 8.20 17.99
C GLN A 606 4.31 7.85 18.47
N GLN A 607 5.07 8.85 18.91
CA GLN A 607 6.34 8.60 19.58
C GLN A 607 6.09 7.87 20.91
N ARG A 608 6.84 6.80 21.13
CA ARG A 608 6.82 6.01 22.36
C ARG A 608 7.57 6.72 23.47
N TYR A 609 7.32 6.32 24.73
CA TYR A 609 7.96 6.94 25.90
C TYR A 609 9.49 6.76 25.95
N ASP A 610 10.03 5.75 25.27
CA ASP A 610 11.46 5.52 25.11
C ASP A 610 12.10 6.38 24.00
N GLY A 611 11.31 7.19 23.29
CA GLY A 611 11.76 8.04 22.18
C GLY A 611 11.67 7.40 20.81
N SER A 612 11.34 6.11 20.72
CA SER A 612 11.22 5.38 19.45
C SER A 612 9.83 5.49 18.82
N TRP A 613 9.69 4.94 17.62
CA TRP A 613 8.40 4.68 16.96
C TRP A 613 8.25 3.18 16.68
N PRO A 614 7.00 2.67 16.61
CA PRO A 614 6.75 1.31 16.15
C PRO A 614 7.36 1.07 14.76
N GLY A 615 7.98 -0.09 14.57
CA GLY A 615 8.56 -0.50 13.31
C GLY A 615 7.49 -0.66 12.24
N GLU A 616 7.77 -0.11 11.06
CA GLU A 616 6.84 -0.11 9.93
C GLU A 616 7.47 -0.75 8.68
N PRO A 617 6.65 -1.30 7.76
CA PRO A 617 7.13 -1.84 6.50
C PRO A 617 8.05 -0.88 5.72
N LEU A 618 9.23 -1.35 5.34
CA LEU A 618 10.19 -0.55 4.56
C LEU A 618 10.51 -1.18 3.20
N TYR A 619 11.12 -2.37 3.21
CA TYR A 619 11.47 -3.13 2.01
C TYR A 619 11.12 -4.62 2.18
N VAL A 620 10.96 -5.33 1.06
CA VAL A 620 10.62 -6.75 1.06
C VAL A 620 11.86 -7.59 1.34
N CYS A 621 11.69 -8.59 2.19
CA CYS A 621 12.73 -9.56 2.50
C CYS A 621 12.15 -10.99 2.36
N PRO A 622 13.01 -12.00 2.12
CA PRO A 622 12.59 -13.39 2.07
C PRO A 622 12.11 -13.82 3.46
N ASN A 623 11.25 -14.84 3.54
CA ASN A 623 10.87 -15.48 4.79
C ASN A 623 10.78 -16.99 4.60
N ARG A 624 10.46 -17.71 5.69
CA ARG A 624 10.19 -19.15 5.70
C ARG A 624 9.29 -19.55 4.54
N GLY A 625 9.66 -20.64 3.86
CA GLY A 625 8.90 -21.16 2.72
C GLY A 625 8.98 -20.33 1.45
N ARG A 626 9.95 -19.41 1.32
CA ARG A 626 10.10 -18.45 0.20
C ARG A 626 8.97 -17.41 0.13
N ALA A 627 8.18 -17.25 1.20
CA ALA A 627 7.23 -16.16 1.31
C ALA A 627 7.97 -14.82 1.38
N THR A 628 7.31 -13.74 0.95
CA THR A 628 7.80 -12.37 1.13
C THR A 628 7.21 -11.78 2.39
N VAL A 629 8.02 -11.10 3.18
CA VAL A 629 7.55 -10.24 4.27
C VAL A 629 8.18 -8.87 4.15
N TRP A 630 7.57 -7.90 4.83
CA TRP A 630 8.16 -6.58 4.94
C TRP A 630 9.15 -6.57 6.11
N TYR A 631 10.37 -6.16 5.82
CA TYR A 631 11.29 -5.72 6.85
C TYR A 631 10.70 -4.50 7.57
N SER A 632 10.76 -4.53 8.89
CA SER A 632 10.33 -3.44 9.78
C SER A 632 11.17 -3.48 11.06
N SER A 633 11.52 -2.31 11.59
CA SER A 633 12.32 -2.14 12.81
C SER A 633 11.97 -0.83 13.47
N ASN A 634 11.85 -0.83 14.80
CA ASN A 634 11.62 0.40 15.56
C ASN A 634 12.78 1.37 15.35
N THR A 635 14.03 0.87 15.32
CA THR A 635 15.24 1.67 15.18
C THR A 635 15.33 2.35 13.82
N VAL A 636 15.06 1.61 12.74
CA VAL A 636 15.07 2.19 11.39
C VAL A 636 13.92 3.18 11.22
N THR A 637 12.70 2.86 11.66
CA THR A 637 11.57 3.80 11.61
C THR A 637 11.84 5.05 12.46
N THR A 638 12.47 4.90 13.62
CA THR A 638 12.88 6.02 14.49
C THR A 638 13.90 6.92 13.79
N ALA A 639 14.87 6.35 13.08
CA ALA A 639 15.84 7.13 12.32
C ALA A 639 15.17 7.98 11.23
N PHE A 640 14.20 7.44 10.49
CA PHE A 640 13.46 8.24 9.50
C PHE A 640 12.59 9.33 10.13
N CYS A 641 11.89 9.02 11.23
CA CYS A 641 11.10 10.01 11.95
C CYS A 641 11.99 11.13 12.51
N TYR A 642 13.11 10.78 13.14
CA TYR A 642 14.13 11.72 13.60
C TYR A 642 14.64 12.59 12.45
N HIS A 643 14.99 11.98 11.31
CA HIS A 643 15.46 12.69 10.13
C HIS A 643 14.44 13.72 9.63
N ALA A 644 13.17 13.31 9.51
CA ALA A 644 12.08 14.18 9.08
C ALA A 644 11.85 15.37 10.04
N LEU A 645 11.84 15.11 11.35
CA LEU A 645 11.64 16.15 12.36
C LEU A 645 12.79 17.16 12.38
N LYS A 646 14.05 16.70 12.29
CA LYS A 646 15.23 17.57 12.23
C LYS A 646 15.22 18.46 11.00
N ARG A 647 15.02 17.88 9.80
CA ARG A 647 14.95 18.64 8.54
C ARG A 647 13.79 19.65 8.56
N TYR A 648 12.66 19.30 9.16
CA TYR A 648 11.55 20.22 9.34
C TYR A 648 11.90 21.38 10.28
N ALA A 649 12.57 21.10 11.40
CA ALA A 649 13.01 22.11 12.36
C ALA A 649 14.04 23.08 11.74
N GLU A 650 15.03 22.56 11.02
CA GLU A 650 16.04 23.35 10.28
C GLU A 650 15.39 24.31 9.30
N ARG A 651 14.44 23.80 8.50
CA ARG A 651 13.70 24.63 7.54
C ARG A 651 12.83 25.69 8.20
N ARG A 652 12.34 25.46 9.41
CA ARG A 652 11.57 26.47 10.17
C ARG A 652 12.47 27.56 10.75
N ALA A 653 13.75 27.26 10.99
CA ALA A 653 14.73 28.21 11.48
C ALA A 653 15.35 29.10 10.38
N SER A 654 15.41 28.59 9.14
CA SER A 654 15.84 29.34 7.94
C SER A 654 14.72 30.21 7.36
#